data_AF-A0A7X1B2G0-F1
#
_entry.id   AF-A0A7X1B2G0-F1
#
_cell.length_a   1.000
_cell.length_b   1.000
_cell.length_c   1.000
_cell.angle_alpha   90.00
_cell.angle_beta   90.00
_cell.angle_gamma   90.00
#
_symmetry.space_group_name_H-M   'P 1'
#
loop_
_entity.id
_entity.type
_entity.pdbx_description
1 polymer ?
#
loop_
_entity_poly.entity_id
_entity_poly.type
_entity_poly.pdbx_seq_one_letter_code
_entity_poly.pdbx_strand_id
1 'polypeptide(L)'
;MNTSPSLPTHHTARQRALHLLHEWSKSAENDWSTLPNHPSLGVYGTGYDGWGTQTQQKYAGALATLAVFGTEIPGCDPDWARERALAALRFNLASHKSGQLSCTDGDQWGLTWISALGTERMMFAWHLLKPWLSDEDQSSMRGVLCSEADWILNSYHRGGRKGIWAEKWASEGNDPESNLWNGAHLWRAAAMYPDHPDAGAWQEKAHRFLINGVSVEADANDESIIAGKPIRERHLGANFFPHYALDHHGYLNVGYMVICMSNAAMLHFDLKAEGLPAPESLHHHQRDLWQVLRKMIFSNGRLARIGGDTRVRYGYCQEYLLPSLLYAADQLGEPFGLDLVNHQLAFIEKETRYNADGAFYSRRLADLRKQSPLYYTRLESDRASALAMLATHLDSTKFPEAPGSKNFEQSVAGSWIEPEHGAAIHRSPTRFASFSWRAFELGQGLCLPPSDGHRAEWEYNLGGRVEFCHHPHPHHFGPAKPHREIDRYHLEEFPGGFYTCGTIVEGTHINLAESWCGTDSARLQTAFAALPDDHTVVGLHFAQMGDRRGYVASIKGLHLNLPNDLYQDHQLALTTASGKISLRSPAHKDEDVNLQSHWAQLPGKIGVVGLYGASSLSLQRSASRNAGIMKTLQTEILSYPLMEGPLRYEAGETILDSGWTLISGKSSEETRKLAENRLAQAVECPIPDWRVVRILGQNALTYLFMANFGSGAGTLSLENILSPGENAEDLKTELPVTEVALLPSTARLLAIH
;
A
#
# COMPACT_ATOMS: atom_id res chain seq x y z
N MET A 1 0.64 26.86 -26.72
CA MET A 1 1.97 26.33 -27.07
C MET A 1 2.68 26.02 -25.76
N ASN A 2 2.49 24.79 -25.26
CA ASN A 2 3.14 24.33 -24.03
C ASN A 2 4.47 23.72 -24.42
N THR A 3 5.56 24.38 -24.05
CA THR A 3 6.88 23.75 -24.04
C THR A 3 6.86 22.67 -22.97
N SER A 4 6.87 21.40 -23.36
CA SER A 4 7.19 20.31 -22.44
C SER A 4 8.52 20.64 -21.75
N PRO A 5 8.61 20.60 -20.41
CA PRO A 5 9.90 20.70 -19.75
C PRO A 5 10.75 19.52 -20.26
N SER A 6 11.99 19.80 -20.64
CA SER A 6 12.96 18.75 -20.98
C SER A 6 13.00 17.72 -19.84
N LEU A 7 12.83 16.44 -20.15
CA LEU A 7 12.93 15.34 -19.19
C LEU A 7 14.27 15.44 -18.43
N PRO A 8 14.27 15.38 -17.09
CA PRO A 8 15.51 15.38 -16.31
C PRO A 8 16.37 14.16 -16.68
N THR A 9 17.66 14.36 -16.98
CA THR A 9 18.61 13.28 -17.33
C THR A 9 18.97 12.43 -16.09
N HIS A 10 19.55 11.23 -16.27
CA HIS A 10 20.04 10.40 -15.15
C HIS A 10 20.89 11.19 -14.14
N HIS A 11 21.80 12.03 -14.66
CA HIS A 11 22.66 12.90 -13.85
C HIS A 11 21.87 13.81 -12.90
N THR A 12 20.67 14.26 -13.31
CA THR A 12 19.83 15.11 -12.45
C THR A 12 19.16 14.33 -11.32
N ALA A 13 18.74 13.08 -11.52
CA ALA A 13 18.07 12.29 -10.48
C ALA A 13 19.04 11.90 -9.35
N ARG A 14 20.28 11.52 -9.70
CA ARG A 14 21.33 11.23 -8.72
C ARG A 14 21.70 12.46 -7.90
N GLN A 15 21.90 13.61 -8.54
CA GLN A 15 22.18 14.87 -7.83
C GLN A 15 21.04 15.27 -6.89
N ARG A 16 19.78 15.11 -7.30
CA ARG A 16 18.61 15.36 -6.44
C ARG A 16 18.63 14.47 -5.20
N ALA A 17 18.89 13.17 -5.37
CA ALA A 17 18.98 12.22 -4.26
C ALA A 17 20.13 12.56 -3.30
N LEU A 18 21.32 12.86 -3.83
CA LEU A 18 22.49 13.26 -3.03
C LEU A 18 22.26 14.58 -2.28
N HIS A 19 21.58 15.56 -2.89
CA HIS A 19 21.22 16.80 -2.21
C HIS A 19 20.25 16.56 -1.04
N LEU A 20 19.21 15.73 -1.25
CA LEU A 20 18.28 15.32 -0.19
C LEU A 20 19.01 14.60 0.96
N LEU A 21 19.93 13.70 0.64
CA LEU A 21 20.75 12.99 1.64
C LEU A 21 21.65 13.94 2.42
N HIS A 22 22.27 14.92 1.75
CA HIS A 22 23.14 15.89 2.40
C HIS A 22 22.39 16.79 3.40
N GLU A 23 21.20 17.27 3.03
CA GLU A 23 20.38 18.06 3.95
C GLU A 23 19.85 17.22 5.11
N TRP A 24 19.44 15.99 4.83
CA TRP A 24 19.05 15.03 5.87
C TRP A 24 20.20 14.70 6.81
N SER A 25 21.42 14.50 6.31
CA SER A 25 22.56 14.11 7.15
C SER A 25 22.88 15.17 8.20
N LYS A 26 22.68 16.45 7.90
CA LYS A 26 22.80 17.55 8.88
C LYS A 26 21.73 17.44 9.97
N SER A 27 20.48 17.16 9.58
CA SER A 27 19.36 17.04 10.51
C SER A 27 19.47 15.79 11.39
N ALA A 28 19.98 14.70 10.81
CA ALA A 28 20.15 13.40 11.47
C ALA A 28 21.14 13.45 12.66
N GLU A 29 22.08 14.41 12.67
CA GLU A 29 23.00 14.60 13.80
C GLU A 29 22.30 14.95 15.11
N ASN A 30 21.07 15.46 15.06
CA ASN A 30 20.27 15.67 16.27
C ASN A 30 19.91 14.37 17.00
N ASP A 31 19.94 13.23 16.29
CA ASP A 31 19.68 11.90 16.83
C ASP A 31 20.96 11.03 16.77
N TRP A 32 22.14 11.63 16.63
CA TRP A 32 23.45 10.94 16.70
C TRP A 32 24.02 10.97 18.12
N SER A 33 24.69 9.91 18.53
CA SER A 33 25.42 9.84 19.81
C SER A 33 26.71 9.03 19.69
N THR A 34 27.78 9.55 20.27
CA THR A 34 29.05 8.81 20.45
C THR A 34 29.01 8.00 21.74
N LEU A 35 29.54 6.78 21.72
CA LEU A 35 29.59 5.93 22.91
C LEU A 35 30.65 6.42 23.90
N PRO A 36 30.32 6.69 25.18
CA PRO A 36 31.26 7.25 26.15
C PRO A 36 32.56 6.44 26.32
N ASN A 37 32.46 5.10 26.29
CA ASN A 37 33.59 4.20 26.49
C ASN A 37 34.27 3.77 25.17
N HIS A 38 33.70 4.11 24.02
CA HIS A 38 34.20 3.74 22.70
C HIS A 38 34.04 4.94 21.75
N PRO A 39 34.86 5.99 21.88
CA PRO A 39 34.65 7.26 21.17
C PRO A 39 34.81 7.16 19.64
N SER A 40 35.38 6.07 19.13
CA SER A 40 35.45 5.74 17.70
C SER A 40 34.17 5.12 17.13
N LEU A 41 33.20 4.78 17.99
CA LEU A 41 31.92 4.19 17.64
C LEU A 41 30.79 5.21 17.86
N GLY A 42 29.73 5.10 17.07
CA GLY A 42 28.57 5.95 17.27
C GLY A 42 27.29 5.35 16.73
N VAL A 43 26.20 5.94 17.19
CA VAL A 43 24.83 5.42 17.04
C VAL A 43 23.95 6.54 16.49
N TYR A 44 23.22 6.22 15.43
CA TYR A 44 22.06 7.00 15.00
C TYR A 44 20.77 6.37 15.52
N GLY A 45 19.91 7.18 16.15
CA GLY A 45 18.69 6.70 16.80
C GLY A 45 18.98 6.08 18.17
N THR A 46 18.24 5.04 18.56
CA THR A 46 18.33 4.51 19.94
C THR A 46 19.56 3.66 20.19
N GLY A 47 20.01 2.90 19.19
CA GLY A 47 21.06 1.90 19.35
C GLY A 47 20.64 0.54 19.89
N TYR A 48 19.33 0.33 20.03
CA TYR A 48 18.74 -0.89 20.59
C TYR A 48 18.81 -2.06 19.60
N ASP A 49 18.63 -3.27 20.10
CA ASP A 49 18.40 -4.46 19.28
C ASP A 49 17.15 -4.30 18.37
N GLY A 50 17.03 -5.18 17.37
CA GLY A 50 15.93 -5.24 16.43
C GLY A 50 15.92 -4.03 15.49
N TRP A 51 14.92 -3.15 15.64
CA TRP A 51 14.78 -2.01 14.73
C TRP A 51 15.82 -0.91 14.96
N GLY A 52 16.42 -0.83 16.14
CA GLY A 52 17.45 0.16 16.45
C GLY A 52 18.73 -0.09 15.64
N THR A 53 19.19 -1.34 15.55
CA THR A 53 20.36 -1.71 14.75
C THR A 53 20.12 -1.56 13.25
N GLN A 54 18.94 -1.95 12.75
CA GLN A 54 18.59 -1.70 11.34
C GLN A 54 18.54 -0.21 10.98
N THR A 55 18.13 0.63 11.93
CA THR A 55 18.14 2.10 11.75
C THR A 55 19.56 2.62 11.53
N GLN A 56 20.53 2.09 12.27
CA GLN A 56 21.94 2.43 12.10
C GLN A 56 22.55 1.90 10.81
N GLN A 57 22.23 0.67 10.42
CA GLN A 57 22.72 0.08 9.17
C GLN A 57 22.31 0.92 7.95
N LYS A 58 21.07 1.42 7.96
CA LYS A 58 20.56 2.34 6.94
C LYS A 58 21.23 3.72 6.98
N TYR A 59 21.49 4.26 8.18
CA TYR A 59 22.28 5.49 8.34
C TYR A 59 23.70 5.30 7.75
N ALA A 60 24.39 4.22 8.11
CA ALA A 60 25.70 3.90 7.57
C ALA A 60 25.71 3.87 6.04
N GLY A 61 24.67 3.31 5.41
CA GLY A 61 24.53 3.33 3.95
C GLY A 61 24.32 4.70 3.33
N ALA A 62 23.53 5.55 3.96
CA ALA A 62 23.36 6.94 3.52
C ALA A 62 24.67 7.74 3.60
N LEU A 63 25.41 7.60 4.70
CA LEU A 63 26.65 8.33 4.92
C LEU A 63 27.80 7.78 4.06
N ALA A 64 27.86 6.47 3.81
CA ALA A 64 28.80 5.87 2.87
C ALA A 64 28.60 6.39 1.44
N THR A 65 27.34 6.60 1.03
CA THR A 65 27.01 7.20 -0.27
C THR A 65 27.54 8.62 -0.37
N LEU A 66 27.34 9.44 0.67
CA LEU A 66 27.88 10.80 0.72
C LEU A 66 29.41 10.82 0.80
N ALA A 67 30.03 9.84 1.44
CA ALA A 67 31.49 9.72 1.48
C ALA A 67 32.12 9.52 0.10
N VAL A 68 31.46 8.77 -0.78
CA VAL A 68 31.97 8.49 -2.14
C VAL A 68 31.54 9.56 -3.14
N PHE A 69 30.30 10.02 -3.05
CA PHE A 69 29.66 10.84 -4.07
C PHE A 69 29.37 12.28 -3.64
N GLY A 70 29.65 12.64 -2.38
CA GLY A 70 29.33 13.94 -1.81
C GLY A 70 30.08 15.12 -2.44
N THR A 71 31.21 14.87 -3.10
CA THR A 71 31.97 15.92 -3.83
C THR A 71 31.15 16.60 -4.94
N GLU A 72 30.07 15.95 -5.40
CA GLU A 72 29.13 16.51 -6.37
C GLU A 72 28.15 17.51 -5.76
N ILE A 73 28.06 17.57 -4.44
CA ILE A 73 27.15 18.44 -3.70
C ILE A 73 27.94 19.54 -2.99
N PRO A 74 27.76 20.82 -3.39
CA PRO A 74 28.42 21.93 -2.72
C PRO A 74 28.14 21.95 -1.21
N GLY A 75 29.20 22.06 -0.40
CA GLY A 75 29.10 22.11 1.06
C GLY A 75 28.96 20.75 1.75
N CYS A 76 28.91 19.64 1.00
CA CYS A 76 29.08 18.31 1.57
C CYS A 76 30.55 18.08 1.95
N ASP A 77 30.76 17.51 3.14
CA ASP A 77 32.06 17.06 3.63
C ASP A 77 32.12 15.52 3.54
N PRO A 78 32.78 14.96 2.50
CA PRO A 78 32.87 13.51 2.31
C PRO A 78 33.72 12.82 3.37
N ASP A 79 34.71 13.51 3.97
CA ASP A 79 35.57 12.95 5.00
C ASP A 79 34.79 12.75 6.30
N TRP A 80 34.00 13.75 6.70
CA TRP A 80 33.07 13.63 7.82
C TRP A 80 32.04 12.52 7.58
N ALA A 81 31.45 12.46 6.38
CA ALA A 81 30.47 11.43 6.05
C ALA A 81 31.07 10.02 6.14
N ARG A 82 32.32 9.84 5.65
CA ARG A 82 33.07 8.59 5.80
C ARG A 82 33.26 8.22 7.27
N GLU A 83 33.71 9.16 8.10
CA GLU A 83 33.94 8.91 9.53
C GLU A 83 32.66 8.46 10.24
N ARG A 84 31.53 9.13 9.95
CA ARG A 84 30.21 8.73 10.46
C ARG A 84 29.78 7.34 10.00
N ALA A 85 29.96 7.04 8.71
CA ALA A 85 29.62 5.73 8.15
C ALA A 85 30.43 4.60 8.81
N LEU A 86 31.74 4.78 8.96
CA LEU A 86 32.62 3.80 9.61
C LEU A 86 32.30 3.64 11.10
N ALA A 87 32.02 4.73 11.82
CA ALA A 87 31.67 4.67 13.25
C ALA A 87 30.36 3.89 13.48
N ALA A 88 29.34 4.11 12.64
CA ALA A 88 28.07 3.39 12.69
C ALA A 88 28.23 1.92 12.30
N LEU A 89 28.97 1.64 11.21
CA LEU A 89 29.26 0.27 10.77
C LEU A 89 29.99 -0.52 11.85
N ARG A 90 31.04 0.05 12.45
CA ARG A 90 31.84 -0.61 13.48
C ARG A 90 31.04 -0.86 14.75
N PHE A 91 30.15 0.06 15.14
CA PHE A 91 29.20 -0.22 16.22
C PHE A 91 28.34 -1.43 15.89
N ASN A 92 27.78 -1.48 14.68
CA ASN A 92 26.93 -2.59 14.25
C ASN A 92 27.71 -3.92 14.25
N LEU A 93 28.93 -3.96 13.71
CA LEU A 93 29.78 -5.15 13.75
C LEU A 93 30.12 -5.59 15.18
N ALA A 94 30.49 -4.65 16.05
CA ALA A 94 30.92 -4.95 17.41
C ALA A 94 29.77 -5.41 18.32
N SER A 95 28.54 -4.94 18.09
CA SER A 95 27.34 -5.24 18.89
C SER A 95 26.55 -6.47 18.42
N HIS A 96 26.95 -7.09 17.31
CA HIS A 96 26.37 -8.35 16.84
C HIS A 96 26.72 -9.50 17.81
N LYS A 97 25.95 -10.59 17.82
CA LYS A 97 26.22 -11.80 18.62
C LYS A 97 27.57 -12.48 18.33
N SER A 98 28.19 -12.21 17.19
CA SER A 98 29.57 -12.65 16.88
C SER A 98 30.65 -11.65 17.35
N GLY A 99 30.24 -10.47 17.81
CA GLY A 99 31.08 -9.38 18.29
C GLY A 99 31.27 -9.41 19.80
N GLN A 100 31.90 -8.36 20.33
CA GLN A 100 32.36 -8.29 21.72
C GLN A 100 31.61 -7.26 22.58
N LEU A 101 30.80 -6.40 21.96
CA LEU A 101 30.05 -5.35 22.64
C LEU A 101 28.55 -5.66 22.63
N SER A 102 27.80 -4.87 23.41
CA SER A 102 26.34 -4.85 23.40
C SER A 102 25.81 -3.63 22.63
N CYS A 103 24.57 -3.74 22.19
CA CYS A 103 23.68 -2.64 21.87
C CYS A 103 23.49 -1.71 23.08
N THR A 104 22.90 -0.53 22.87
CA THR A 104 22.73 0.48 23.95
C THR A 104 21.65 0.11 24.98
N ASP A 105 20.85 -0.92 24.71
CA ASP A 105 19.91 -1.55 25.66
C ASP A 105 20.55 -2.69 26.48
N GLY A 106 21.81 -3.04 26.21
CA GLY A 106 22.55 -4.09 26.91
C GLY A 106 22.52 -5.46 26.23
N ASP A 107 21.66 -5.66 25.23
CA ASP A 107 21.57 -6.91 24.47
C ASP A 107 22.59 -6.96 23.31
N GLN A 108 22.69 -8.10 22.62
CA GLN A 108 23.42 -8.22 21.35
C GLN A 108 22.44 -8.55 20.22
N TRP A 109 22.64 -7.94 19.05
CA TRP A 109 21.75 -8.14 17.92
C TRP A 109 22.16 -9.33 17.05
N GLY A 110 21.21 -9.84 16.28
CA GLY A 110 21.45 -10.86 15.26
C GLY A 110 20.86 -12.23 15.59
N LEU A 111 20.96 -13.14 14.64
CA LEU A 111 20.45 -14.52 14.72
C LEU A 111 18.93 -14.56 14.97
N THR A 112 18.20 -13.79 14.17
CA THR A 112 16.74 -13.72 14.19
C THR A 112 16.19 -13.77 12.76
N TRP A 113 14.90 -14.05 12.57
CA TRP A 113 14.29 -14.11 11.24
C TRP A 113 14.43 -12.81 10.40
N ILE A 114 14.71 -11.69 11.07
CA ILE A 114 14.72 -10.35 10.47
C ILE A 114 16.09 -9.66 10.51
N SER A 115 17.12 -10.24 11.14
CA SER A 115 18.44 -9.60 11.26
C SER A 115 19.08 -9.39 9.89
N ALA A 116 18.98 -10.39 9.01
CA ALA A 116 19.47 -10.33 7.63
C ALA A 116 18.90 -9.14 6.83
N LEU A 117 17.65 -8.72 7.07
CA LEU A 117 17.04 -7.60 6.33
C LEU A 117 17.84 -6.30 6.46
N GLY A 118 18.29 -6.00 7.67
CA GLY A 118 19.06 -4.77 7.92
C GLY A 118 20.45 -4.82 7.29
N THR A 119 21.10 -5.99 7.35
CA THR A 119 22.38 -6.25 6.68
C THR A 119 22.24 -6.06 5.17
N GLU A 120 21.27 -6.73 4.53
CA GLU A 120 21.01 -6.60 3.08
C GLU A 120 20.77 -5.15 2.64
N ARG A 121 20.08 -4.35 3.47
CA ARG A 121 19.87 -2.92 3.20
C ARG A 121 21.12 -2.05 3.29
N MET A 122 22.17 -2.53 3.93
CA MET A 122 23.43 -1.79 4.09
C MET A 122 24.53 -2.33 3.17
N MET A 123 24.39 -3.50 2.56
CA MET A 123 25.52 -4.16 1.88
C MET A 123 26.13 -3.34 0.73
N PHE A 124 25.36 -2.56 -0.02
CA PHE A 124 25.93 -1.62 -1.00
C PHE A 124 26.97 -0.66 -0.37
N ALA A 125 26.74 -0.25 0.90
CA ALA A 125 27.62 0.62 1.65
C ALA A 125 28.95 -0.04 2.03
N TRP A 126 28.92 -1.34 2.33
CA TRP A 126 30.12 -2.12 2.58
C TRP A 126 31.07 -2.06 1.38
N HIS A 127 30.53 -2.22 0.18
CA HIS A 127 31.28 -2.14 -1.07
C HIS A 127 31.84 -0.74 -1.31
N LEU A 128 31.05 0.31 -1.06
CA LEU A 128 31.50 1.70 -1.13
C LEU A 128 32.64 2.02 -0.14
N LEU A 129 32.58 1.48 1.07
CA LEU A 129 33.56 1.76 2.12
C LEU A 129 34.86 0.95 2.00
N LYS A 130 34.91 -0.06 1.12
CA LYS A 130 36.04 -0.98 0.91
C LYS A 130 37.43 -0.32 0.93
N PRO A 131 37.67 0.86 0.34
CA PRO A 131 38.98 1.52 0.39
C PRO A 131 39.46 1.94 1.80
N TRP A 132 38.56 2.00 2.79
CA TRP A 132 38.84 2.50 4.14
C TRP A 132 38.61 1.47 5.26
N LEU A 133 38.30 0.22 4.90
CA LEU A 133 38.09 -0.86 5.87
C LEU A 133 39.41 -1.46 6.31
N SER A 134 39.58 -1.66 7.62
CA SER A 134 40.72 -2.38 8.17
C SER A 134 40.56 -3.90 8.01
N ASP A 135 41.63 -4.66 8.24
CA ASP A 135 41.56 -6.13 8.29
C ASP A 135 40.62 -6.61 9.41
N GLU A 136 40.53 -5.86 10.52
CA GLU A 136 39.59 -6.13 11.61
C GLU A 136 38.14 -5.91 11.17
N ASP A 137 37.86 -4.84 10.41
CA ASP A 137 36.53 -4.60 9.84
C ASP A 137 36.13 -5.75 8.90
N GLN A 138 37.05 -6.19 8.04
CA GLN A 138 36.86 -7.33 7.12
C GLN A 138 36.61 -8.65 7.87
N SER A 139 37.43 -8.95 8.88
CA SER A 139 37.25 -10.14 9.71
C SER A 139 35.91 -10.10 10.47
N SER A 140 35.51 -8.94 10.98
CA SER A 140 34.27 -8.78 11.73
C SER A 140 33.04 -8.93 10.83
N MET A 141 33.06 -8.34 9.63
CA MET A 141 32.00 -8.52 8.65
C MET A 141 31.88 -9.97 8.18
N ARG A 142 33.00 -10.66 7.94
CA ARG A 142 32.98 -12.12 7.67
C ARG A 142 32.31 -12.88 8.82
N GLY A 143 32.67 -12.56 10.07
CA GLY A 143 32.05 -13.14 11.25
C GLY A 143 30.53 -12.96 11.30
N VAL A 144 30.05 -11.73 11.04
CA VAL A 144 28.60 -11.43 11.00
C VAL A 144 27.90 -12.21 9.89
N LEU A 145 28.41 -12.13 8.65
CA LEU A 145 27.78 -12.76 7.49
C LEU A 145 27.71 -14.29 7.64
N CYS A 146 28.82 -14.93 8.03
CA CYS A 146 28.86 -16.38 8.26
C CYS A 146 27.97 -16.79 9.44
N SER A 147 28.00 -16.07 10.57
CA SER A 147 27.19 -16.41 11.74
C SER A 147 25.69 -16.34 11.46
N GLU A 148 25.24 -15.32 10.72
CA GLU A 148 23.84 -15.22 10.27
C GLU A 148 23.50 -16.32 9.26
N ALA A 149 24.37 -16.60 8.28
CA ALA A 149 24.16 -17.66 7.30
C ALA A 149 24.05 -19.05 7.96
N ASP A 150 24.90 -19.34 8.94
CA ASP A 150 24.87 -20.59 9.71
C ASP A 150 23.61 -20.72 10.55
N TRP A 151 23.15 -19.62 11.17
CA TRP A 151 21.89 -19.64 11.89
C TRP A 151 20.70 -19.83 10.96
N ILE A 152 20.69 -19.18 9.79
CA ILE A 152 19.62 -19.38 8.79
C ILE A 152 19.63 -20.82 8.26
N LEU A 153 20.82 -21.40 8.02
CA LEU A 153 20.97 -22.78 7.56
C LEU A 153 20.43 -23.78 8.58
N ASN A 154 20.82 -23.62 9.85
CA ASN A 154 20.69 -24.68 10.86
C ASN A 154 19.56 -24.45 11.89
N SER A 155 19.18 -23.20 12.14
CA SER A 155 18.37 -22.80 13.31
C SER A 155 17.24 -21.83 12.99
N TYR A 156 17.01 -21.49 11.71
CA TYR A 156 16.01 -20.52 11.30
C TYR A 156 14.62 -20.82 11.87
N HIS A 157 14.04 -19.82 12.53
CA HIS A 157 12.68 -19.84 13.04
C HIS A 157 12.12 -18.41 13.11
N ARG A 158 10.80 -18.29 12.98
CA ARG A 158 10.03 -17.06 13.21
C ARG A 158 8.97 -17.33 14.26
N GLY A 159 9.05 -16.64 15.39
CA GLY A 159 8.23 -16.95 16.57
C GLY A 159 8.43 -18.41 17.02
N GLY A 160 7.36 -19.13 17.33
CA GLY A 160 7.45 -20.54 17.75
C GLY A 160 7.65 -21.56 16.63
N ARG A 161 7.84 -21.13 15.38
CA ARG A 161 7.80 -22.01 14.21
C ARG A 161 9.13 -22.05 13.45
N LYS A 162 9.58 -23.25 13.11
CA LYS A 162 10.90 -23.55 12.50
C LYS A 162 10.80 -23.72 10.98
N GLY A 163 11.86 -23.38 10.25
CA GLY A 163 11.98 -23.62 8.81
C GLY A 163 11.39 -22.53 7.92
N ILE A 164 11.47 -22.74 6.60
CA ILE A 164 10.98 -21.81 5.57
C ILE A 164 9.47 -21.94 5.46
N TRP A 165 8.80 -20.81 5.28
CA TRP A 165 7.36 -20.67 5.34
C TRP A 165 6.78 -20.16 4.05
N ALA A 166 5.70 -20.77 3.58
CA ALA A 166 5.17 -20.48 2.25
C ALA A 166 3.66 -20.71 2.15
N GLU A 167 2.89 -20.21 3.11
CA GLU A 167 1.43 -20.35 3.06
C GLU A 167 0.77 -19.16 2.36
N LYS A 168 -0.38 -19.43 1.73
CA LYS A 168 -1.15 -18.44 0.97
C LYS A 168 -1.77 -17.36 1.85
N TRP A 169 -2.26 -17.76 3.03
CA TRP A 169 -2.91 -16.87 3.99
C TRP A 169 -1.98 -16.48 5.13
N ALA A 170 -2.00 -15.21 5.55
CA ALA A 170 -1.19 -14.75 6.68
C ALA A 170 -1.49 -15.49 7.99
N SER A 171 -2.74 -15.93 8.20
CA SER A 171 -3.14 -16.74 9.37
C SER A 171 -2.47 -18.11 9.42
N GLU A 172 -2.02 -18.63 8.28
CA GLU A 172 -1.43 -19.96 8.14
C GLU A 172 0.10 -19.88 8.17
N GLY A 173 0.68 -18.87 7.51
CA GLY A 173 2.12 -18.61 7.54
C GLY A 173 2.69 -18.01 6.27
N ASN A 174 2.20 -16.83 5.89
CA ASN A 174 2.65 -16.08 4.71
C ASN A 174 3.88 -15.20 5.03
N ASP A 175 5.05 -15.57 4.52
CA ASP A 175 6.35 -14.93 4.83
C ASP A 175 7.25 -14.66 3.59
N PRO A 176 6.70 -14.19 2.44
CA PRO A 176 7.47 -14.11 1.19
C PRO A 176 8.67 -13.17 1.26
N GLU A 177 8.48 -12.00 1.85
CA GLU A 177 9.53 -11.01 1.96
C GLU A 177 10.67 -11.54 2.83
N SER A 178 10.32 -12.29 3.87
CA SER A 178 11.27 -12.90 4.79
C SER A 178 12.09 -13.98 4.11
N ASN A 179 11.46 -14.73 3.22
CA ASN A 179 12.17 -15.70 2.41
C ASN A 179 13.19 -15.02 1.49
N LEU A 180 12.84 -13.88 0.89
CA LEU A 180 13.75 -13.17 -0.02
C LEU A 180 15.00 -12.64 0.67
N TRP A 181 14.90 -11.92 1.78
CA TRP A 181 16.12 -11.39 2.42
C TRP A 181 16.99 -12.47 3.06
N ASN A 182 16.40 -13.54 3.61
CA ASN A 182 17.19 -14.64 4.16
C ASN A 182 17.86 -15.46 3.04
N GLY A 183 17.17 -15.67 1.91
CA GLY A 183 17.75 -16.29 0.73
C GLY A 183 18.87 -15.44 0.12
N ALA A 184 18.69 -14.12 0.07
CA ALA A 184 19.70 -13.18 -0.40
C ALA A 184 20.96 -13.21 0.47
N HIS A 185 20.79 -13.15 1.79
CA HIS A 185 21.91 -13.21 2.74
C HIS A 185 22.72 -14.50 2.62
N LEU A 186 22.05 -15.65 2.55
CA LEU A 186 22.71 -16.95 2.36
C LEU A 186 23.54 -17.00 1.07
N TRP A 187 22.95 -16.54 -0.05
CA TRP A 187 23.66 -16.53 -1.33
C TRP A 187 24.87 -15.59 -1.29
N ARG A 188 24.69 -14.40 -0.72
CA ARG A 188 25.76 -13.41 -0.57
C ARG A 188 26.92 -13.96 0.23
N ALA A 189 26.66 -14.56 1.40
CA ALA A 189 27.69 -15.16 2.23
C ALA A 189 28.47 -16.24 1.46
N ALA A 190 27.77 -17.10 0.71
CA ALA A 190 28.40 -18.13 -0.10
C ALA A 190 29.22 -17.57 -1.28
N ALA A 191 28.73 -16.51 -1.94
CA ALA A 191 29.43 -15.87 -3.05
C ALA A 191 30.69 -15.11 -2.60
N MET A 192 30.63 -14.48 -1.42
CA MET A 192 31.77 -13.75 -0.84
C MET A 192 32.82 -14.67 -0.21
N TYR A 193 32.41 -15.81 0.35
CA TYR A 193 33.29 -16.75 1.04
C TYR A 193 33.15 -18.18 0.49
N PRO A 194 33.52 -18.41 -0.78
CA PRO A 194 33.39 -19.73 -1.43
C PRO A 194 34.33 -20.80 -0.84
N ASP A 195 35.32 -20.38 -0.05
CA ASP A 195 36.24 -21.25 0.70
C ASP A 195 35.61 -21.80 1.99
N HIS A 196 34.48 -21.25 2.44
CA HIS A 196 33.81 -21.74 3.65
C HIS A 196 33.26 -23.15 3.44
N PRO A 197 33.43 -24.09 4.40
CA PRO A 197 32.97 -25.48 4.23
C PRO A 197 31.47 -25.61 3.93
N ASP A 198 30.66 -24.69 4.45
CA ASP A 198 29.20 -24.68 4.26
C ASP A 198 28.73 -23.83 3.06
N ALA A 199 29.63 -23.23 2.26
CA ALA A 199 29.23 -22.34 1.16
C ALA A 199 28.24 -23.00 0.18
N GLY A 200 28.46 -24.27 -0.18
CA GLY A 200 27.53 -25.03 -1.02
C GLY A 200 26.18 -25.32 -0.35
N ALA A 201 26.17 -25.55 0.97
CA ALA A 201 24.94 -25.75 1.74
C ALA A 201 24.13 -24.44 1.86
N TRP A 202 24.81 -23.32 2.06
CA TRP A 202 24.20 -21.99 2.02
C TRP A 202 23.57 -21.70 0.64
N GLN A 203 24.26 -22.01 -0.46
CA GLN A 203 23.70 -21.84 -1.82
C GLN A 203 22.41 -22.64 -2.03
N GLU A 204 22.40 -23.93 -1.69
CA GLU A 204 21.19 -24.75 -1.85
C GLU A 204 20.05 -24.25 -0.96
N LYS A 205 20.35 -23.84 0.28
CA LYS A 205 19.35 -23.26 1.18
C LYS A 205 18.83 -21.92 0.64
N ALA A 206 19.68 -21.09 0.04
CA ALA A 206 19.31 -19.85 -0.61
C ALA A 206 18.29 -20.10 -1.73
N HIS A 207 18.54 -21.08 -2.62
CA HIS A 207 17.59 -21.43 -3.68
C HIS A 207 16.22 -21.82 -3.12
N ARG A 208 16.17 -22.59 -2.02
CA ARG A 208 14.90 -22.96 -1.38
C ARG A 208 14.15 -21.75 -0.83
N PHE A 209 14.85 -20.81 -0.21
CA PHE A 209 14.24 -19.56 0.24
C PHE A 209 13.73 -18.72 -0.94
N LEU A 210 14.57 -18.49 -1.94
CA LEU A 210 14.26 -17.62 -3.08
C LEU A 210 13.11 -18.15 -3.94
N ILE A 211 13.06 -19.47 -4.21
CA ILE A 211 11.92 -20.10 -4.93
C ILE A 211 10.60 -19.88 -4.19
N ASN A 212 10.62 -19.90 -2.86
CA ASN A 212 9.43 -19.65 -2.04
C ASN A 212 9.26 -18.16 -1.68
N GLY A 213 10.01 -17.25 -2.30
CA GLY A 213 9.87 -15.81 -2.10
C GLY A 213 8.67 -15.24 -2.84
N VAL A 214 8.51 -15.60 -4.11
CA VAL A 214 7.35 -15.26 -4.94
C VAL A 214 6.83 -16.56 -5.54
N SER A 215 6.19 -17.40 -4.74
CA SER A 215 5.69 -18.71 -5.18
C SER A 215 4.17 -18.75 -5.28
N VAL A 216 3.66 -19.52 -6.24
CA VAL A 216 2.23 -19.73 -6.51
C VAL A 216 1.87 -21.21 -6.49
N GLU A 217 0.58 -21.56 -6.44
CA GLU A 217 0.13 -22.96 -6.36
C GLU A 217 0.60 -23.82 -7.54
N ALA A 218 0.77 -23.21 -8.72
CA ALA A 218 1.24 -23.90 -9.92
C ALA A 218 2.68 -24.44 -9.79
N ASP A 219 3.52 -23.80 -8.96
CA ASP A 219 4.92 -24.21 -8.73
C ASP A 219 5.05 -25.63 -8.17
N ALA A 220 4.01 -26.14 -7.49
CA ALA A 220 3.98 -27.50 -6.96
C ALA A 220 4.13 -28.57 -8.04
N ASN A 221 3.82 -28.25 -9.30
CA ASN A 221 3.92 -29.14 -10.45
C ASN A 221 4.83 -28.59 -11.56
N ASP A 222 5.59 -27.53 -11.30
CA ASP A 222 6.44 -26.90 -12.33
C ASP A 222 7.75 -27.69 -12.50
N GLU A 223 7.94 -28.23 -13.72
CA GLU A 223 9.12 -28.99 -14.14
C GLU A 223 10.23 -28.12 -14.74
N SER A 224 10.04 -26.81 -14.82
CA SER A 224 11.05 -25.88 -15.30
C SER A 224 12.28 -25.94 -14.40
N ILE A 225 13.46 -26.02 -15.01
CA ILE A 225 14.73 -26.16 -14.29
C ILE A 225 15.28 -24.78 -13.92
N ILE A 226 15.52 -24.55 -12.62
CA ILE A 226 16.22 -23.37 -12.10
C ILE A 226 17.36 -23.86 -11.21
N ALA A 227 18.58 -23.39 -11.47
CA ALA A 227 19.77 -23.80 -10.73
C ALA A 227 19.88 -25.33 -10.58
N GLY A 228 19.72 -26.03 -11.70
CA GLY A 228 19.93 -27.49 -11.84
C GLY A 228 18.82 -28.39 -11.29
N LYS A 229 17.72 -27.87 -10.74
CA LYS A 229 16.58 -28.67 -10.25
C LYS A 229 15.23 -28.14 -10.77
N PRO A 230 14.22 -29.02 -10.96
CA PRO A 230 12.84 -28.60 -11.14
C PRO A 230 12.36 -27.71 -9.98
N ILE A 231 11.55 -26.69 -10.29
CA ILE A 231 10.96 -25.79 -9.28
C ILE A 231 10.21 -26.58 -8.20
N ARG A 232 9.41 -27.58 -8.60
CA ARG A 232 8.64 -28.43 -7.66
C ARG A 232 9.49 -29.13 -6.60
N GLU A 233 10.79 -29.36 -6.84
CA GLU A 233 11.67 -29.97 -5.83
C GLU A 233 12.06 -29.02 -4.70
N ARG A 234 11.97 -27.69 -4.93
CA ARG A 234 12.26 -26.65 -3.94
C ARG A 234 11.00 -25.93 -3.45
N HIS A 235 9.87 -26.10 -4.13
CA HIS A 235 8.58 -25.54 -3.72
C HIS A 235 8.09 -26.10 -2.38
N LEU A 236 7.64 -25.23 -1.49
CA LEU A 236 7.08 -25.57 -0.18
C LEU A 236 5.61 -25.17 -0.05
N GLY A 237 5.20 -24.12 -0.76
CA GLY A 237 3.83 -23.63 -0.79
C GLY A 237 3.74 -22.29 -1.52
N ALA A 238 2.52 -21.77 -1.64
CA ALA A 238 2.17 -20.61 -2.45
C ALA A 238 2.06 -19.35 -1.59
N ASN A 239 3.15 -18.61 -1.38
CA ASN A 239 3.08 -17.31 -0.68
C ASN A 239 2.23 -16.27 -1.43
N PHE A 240 1.94 -16.50 -2.71
CA PHE A 240 1.08 -15.67 -3.54
C PHE A 240 -0.07 -16.49 -4.09
N PHE A 241 -1.20 -15.81 -4.29
CA PHE A 241 -2.33 -16.37 -5.04
C PHE A 241 -1.95 -16.51 -6.53
N PRO A 242 -2.70 -17.31 -7.31
CA PRO A 242 -2.42 -17.49 -8.74
C PRO A 242 -2.33 -16.18 -9.56
N HIS A 243 -3.01 -15.11 -9.13
CA HIS A 243 -2.95 -13.78 -9.79
C HIS A 243 -2.01 -12.79 -9.08
N TYR A 244 -1.08 -13.29 -8.26
CA TYR A 244 -0.09 -12.51 -7.52
C TYR A 244 -0.65 -11.50 -6.53
N ALA A 245 -1.86 -11.73 -6.02
CA ALA A 245 -2.28 -11.12 -4.77
C ALA A 245 -1.43 -11.66 -3.62
N LEU A 246 -1.31 -10.86 -2.56
CA LEU A 246 -0.51 -11.18 -1.38
C LEU A 246 -1.33 -10.90 -0.12
N ASP A 247 -1.75 -11.96 0.59
CA ASP A 247 -2.34 -11.82 1.93
C ASP A 247 -1.20 -11.79 2.96
N HIS A 248 -0.78 -10.58 3.32
CA HIS A 248 0.27 -10.38 4.31
C HIS A 248 -0.20 -9.42 5.39
N HIS A 249 -0.05 -9.83 6.65
CA HIS A 249 -0.71 -9.22 7.80
C HIS A 249 -2.26 -9.32 7.77
N GLY A 250 -2.82 -10.28 7.04
CA GLY A 250 -4.26 -10.57 7.01
C GLY A 250 -5.08 -9.69 6.05
N TYR A 251 -4.43 -9.07 5.06
CA TYR A 251 -5.07 -8.27 4.02
C TYR A 251 -4.21 -8.20 2.75
N LEU A 252 -4.80 -7.71 1.65
CA LEU A 252 -4.10 -7.53 0.36
C LEU A 252 -3.00 -6.46 0.50
N ASN A 253 -1.75 -6.91 0.56
CA ASN A 253 -0.65 -6.06 0.95
C ASN A 253 0.27 -5.67 -0.22
N VAL A 254 -0.15 -4.63 -0.96
CA VAL A 254 0.64 -4.05 -2.06
C VAL A 254 2.02 -3.57 -1.60
N GLY A 255 2.11 -3.06 -0.37
CA GLY A 255 3.38 -2.61 0.19
C GLY A 255 4.40 -3.73 0.28
N TYR A 256 3.99 -4.94 0.66
CA TYR A 256 4.90 -6.07 0.81
C TYR A 256 5.21 -6.78 -0.51
N MET A 257 4.37 -6.63 -1.54
CA MET A 257 4.74 -6.95 -2.92
C MET A 257 5.96 -6.14 -3.36
N VAL A 258 5.99 -4.83 -3.04
CA VAL A 258 7.15 -3.96 -3.29
C VAL A 258 8.37 -4.42 -2.48
N ILE A 259 8.20 -4.80 -1.21
CA ILE A 259 9.30 -5.26 -0.37
C ILE A 259 9.96 -6.51 -0.97
N CYS A 260 9.19 -7.44 -1.52
CA CYS A 260 9.72 -8.60 -2.22
C CYS A 260 10.65 -8.18 -3.37
N MET A 261 10.16 -7.33 -4.27
CA MET A 261 10.98 -6.83 -5.39
C MET A 261 12.19 -6.01 -4.93
N SER A 262 12.06 -5.23 -3.86
CA SER A 262 13.16 -4.39 -3.37
C SER A 262 14.31 -5.22 -2.80
N ASN A 263 14.03 -6.36 -2.16
CA ASN A 263 15.08 -7.25 -1.65
C ASN A 263 15.76 -8.00 -2.80
N ALA A 264 15.01 -8.37 -3.85
CA ALA A 264 15.61 -8.87 -5.08
C ALA A 264 16.52 -7.83 -5.73
N ALA A 265 16.09 -6.56 -5.75
CA ALA A 265 16.89 -5.44 -6.25
C ALA A 265 18.21 -5.27 -5.49
N MET A 266 18.18 -5.30 -4.15
CA MET A 266 19.38 -5.13 -3.31
C MET A 266 20.46 -6.16 -3.67
N LEU A 267 20.11 -7.45 -3.70
CA LEU A 267 21.06 -8.49 -4.06
C LEU A 267 21.52 -8.39 -5.52
N HIS A 268 20.59 -8.13 -6.45
CA HIS A 268 20.89 -8.00 -7.88
C HIS A 268 21.93 -6.93 -8.14
N PHE A 269 21.74 -5.72 -7.60
CA PHE A 269 22.64 -4.61 -7.85
C PHE A 269 23.98 -4.76 -7.13
N ASP A 270 24.01 -5.29 -5.91
CA ASP A 270 25.27 -5.53 -5.19
C ASP A 270 26.15 -6.55 -5.92
N LEU A 271 25.58 -7.69 -6.31
CA LEU A 271 26.34 -8.72 -7.02
C LEU A 271 26.80 -8.24 -8.39
N LYS A 272 25.93 -7.50 -9.11
CA LYS A 272 26.31 -6.86 -10.38
C LYS A 272 27.45 -5.87 -10.22
N ALA A 273 27.45 -5.06 -9.16
CA ALA A 273 28.50 -4.07 -8.89
C ALA A 273 29.85 -4.73 -8.57
N GLU A 274 29.85 -5.84 -7.84
CA GLU A 274 31.07 -6.60 -7.51
C GLU A 274 31.49 -7.63 -8.56
N GLY A 275 30.71 -7.80 -9.65
CA GLY A 275 30.96 -8.83 -10.66
C GLY A 275 30.77 -10.26 -10.15
N LEU A 276 29.94 -10.44 -9.11
CA LEU A 276 29.59 -11.74 -8.54
C LEU A 276 28.33 -12.33 -9.22
N PRO A 277 28.18 -13.66 -9.26
CA PRO A 277 27.03 -14.29 -9.90
C PRO A 277 25.76 -14.11 -9.06
N ALA A 278 24.69 -13.62 -9.69
CA ALA A 278 23.34 -13.65 -9.12
C ALA A 278 22.75 -15.08 -9.18
N PRO A 279 21.99 -15.52 -8.17
CA PRO A 279 21.31 -16.81 -8.24
C PRO A 279 20.14 -16.73 -9.22
N GLU A 280 20.00 -17.71 -10.11
CA GLU A 280 18.86 -17.78 -11.05
C GLU A 280 17.51 -17.69 -10.33
N SER A 281 17.39 -18.32 -9.16
CA SER A 281 16.18 -18.32 -8.33
C SER A 281 15.81 -16.94 -7.78
N LEU A 282 16.72 -15.95 -7.78
CA LEU A 282 16.41 -14.57 -7.35
C LEU A 282 15.29 -13.97 -8.21
N HIS A 283 15.28 -14.34 -9.48
CA HIS A 283 14.41 -13.76 -10.50
C HIS A 283 13.12 -14.57 -10.69
N HIS A 284 12.96 -15.70 -9.99
CA HIS A 284 11.77 -16.54 -10.04
C HIS A 284 10.52 -15.70 -9.76
N HIS A 285 9.55 -15.73 -10.68
CA HIS A 285 8.30 -14.96 -10.68
C HIS A 285 8.37 -13.44 -10.45
N GLN A 286 9.56 -12.83 -10.41
CA GLN A 286 9.69 -11.38 -10.23
C GLN A 286 9.08 -10.60 -11.42
N ARG A 287 9.13 -11.17 -12.62
CA ARG A 287 8.47 -10.59 -13.80
C ARG A 287 6.97 -10.61 -13.67
N ASP A 288 6.41 -11.73 -13.21
CA ASP A 288 4.96 -11.90 -13.08
C ASP A 288 4.40 -10.99 -11.99
N LEU A 289 5.07 -10.93 -10.84
CA LEU A 289 4.78 -9.98 -9.77
C LEU A 289 4.82 -8.52 -10.28
N TRP A 290 5.82 -8.16 -11.07
CA TRP A 290 5.92 -6.80 -11.64
C TRP A 290 4.75 -6.45 -12.57
N GLN A 291 4.26 -7.40 -13.38
CA GLN A 291 3.13 -7.13 -14.29
C GLN A 291 1.85 -6.75 -13.52
N VAL A 292 1.67 -7.29 -12.33
CA VAL A 292 0.57 -6.92 -11.43
C VAL A 292 0.90 -5.64 -10.67
N LEU A 293 2.07 -5.57 -10.02
CA LEU A 293 2.46 -4.45 -9.18
C LEU A 293 2.48 -3.12 -9.93
N ARG A 294 2.92 -3.09 -11.19
CA ARG A 294 2.95 -1.84 -11.99
C ARG A 294 1.55 -1.24 -12.21
N LYS A 295 0.50 -2.08 -12.21
CA LYS A 295 -0.90 -1.61 -12.26
C LYS A 295 -1.32 -0.92 -10.96
N MET A 296 -0.61 -1.14 -9.86
CA MET A 296 -0.84 -0.56 -8.53
C MET A 296 0.13 0.58 -8.22
N ILE A 297 0.68 1.24 -9.24
CA ILE A 297 1.49 2.46 -9.12
C ILE A 297 0.80 3.58 -9.89
N PHE A 298 0.51 4.70 -9.25
CA PHE A 298 0.01 5.91 -9.92
C PHE A 298 1.13 6.58 -10.73
N SER A 299 0.82 7.29 -11.82
CA SER A 299 1.87 7.93 -12.65
C SER A 299 2.72 8.96 -11.89
N ASN A 300 2.26 9.45 -10.73
CA ASN A 300 3.04 10.33 -9.86
C ASN A 300 3.98 9.58 -8.90
N GLY A 301 4.18 8.27 -9.08
CA GLY A 301 5.11 7.45 -8.29
C GLY A 301 4.57 6.98 -6.94
N ARG A 302 3.28 7.14 -6.66
CA ARG A 302 2.65 6.62 -5.44
C ARG A 302 2.12 5.21 -5.59
N LEU A 303 2.22 4.42 -4.52
CA LEU A 303 1.55 3.13 -4.44
C LEU A 303 0.03 3.30 -4.31
N ALA A 304 -0.72 2.60 -5.16
CA ALA A 304 -2.15 2.40 -5.05
C ALA A 304 -2.40 1.21 -4.11
N ARG A 305 -2.56 1.49 -2.81
CA ARG A 305 -2.73 0.47 -1.77
C ARG A 305 -4.17 -0.02 -1.71
N ILE A 306 -4.58 -0.77 -2.74
CA ILE A 306 -5.97 -1.19 -2.95
C ILE A 306 -6.55 -2.07 -1.83
N GLY A 307 -5.69 -2.76 -1.08
CA GLY A 307 -6.05 -3.50 0.13
C GLY A 307 -5.75 -2.77 1.44
N GLY A 308 -5.30 -1.52 1.37
CA GLY A 308 -4.95 -0.70 2.53
C GLY A 308 -3.52 -0.93 3.03
N ASP A 309 -3.23 -0.41 4.23
CA ASP A 309 -1.94 -0.53 4.91
C ASP A 309 -2.06 -0.17 6.40
N THR A 310 -1.37 -0.94 7.22
CA THR A 310 -1.23 -0.74 8.67
C THR A 310 -0.05 0.13 9.06
N ARG A 311 0.83 0.47 8.10
CA ARG A 311 2.02 1.29 8.33
C ARG A 311 1.71 2.79 8.21
N VAL A 312 2.72 3.59 8.57
CA VAL A 312 2.70 5.05 8.43
C VAL A 312 2.48 5.43 6.97
N ARG A 313 1.57 6.38 6.73
CA ARG A 313 1.24 6.84 5.38
C ARG A 313 2.48 7.43 4.70
N TYR A 314 2.71 7.04 3.45
CA TYR A 314 3.81 7.54 2.61
C TYR A 314 5.20 7.43 3.28
N GLY A 315 5.47 6.29 3.92
CA GLY A 315 6.80 5.91 4.40
C GLY A 315 7.10 4.45 4.05
N TYR A 316 8.01 3.82 4.79
CA TYR A 316 8.45 2.42 4.64
C TYR A 316 8.32 1.83 3.22
N CYS A 317 7.27 1.05 2.90
CA CYS A 317 7.12 0.39 1.60
C CYS A 317 7.08 1.35 0.41
N GLN A 318 6.63 2.60 0.60
CA GLN A 318 6.69 3.62 -0.44
C GLN A 318 8.15 3.94 -0.81
N GLU A 319 9.05 4.01 0.16
CA GLU A 319 10.45 4.36 -0.07
C GLU A 319 11.18 3.28 -0.86
N TYR A 320 10.94 2.02 -0.50
CA TYR A 320 11.53 0.86 -1.19
C TYR A 320 10.96 0.58 -2.59
N LEU A 321 10.02 1.41 -3.07
CA LEU A 321 9.67 1.42 -4.49
C LEU A 321 10.85 1.88 -5.36
N LEU A 322 11.70 2.79 -4.87
CA LEU A 322 12.87 3.29 -5.61
C LEU A 322 13.80 2.17 -6.12
N PRO A 323 14.36 1.30 -5.26
CA PRO A 323 15.20 0.19 -5.74
C PRO A 323 14.43 -0.81 -6.62
N SER A 324 13.14 -1.04 -6.35
CA SER A 324 12.29 -1.90 -7.19
C SER A 324 12.12 -1.34 -8.61
N LEU A 325 12.02 -0.02 -8.78
CA LEU A 325 11.93 0.63 -10.10
C LEU A 325 13.23 0.50 -10.90
N LEU A 326 14.39 0.62 -10.24
CA LEU A 326 15.68 0.37 -10.89
C LEU A 326 15.78 -1.09 -11.34
N TYR A 327 15.40 -2.03 -10.48
CA TYR A 327 15.43 -3.45 -10.81
C TYR A 327 14.45 -3.82 -11.92
N ALA A 328 13.24 -3.26 -11.90
CA ALA A 328 12.27 -3.46 -12.98
C ALA A 328 12.81 -2.93 -14.32
N ALA A 329 13.48 -1.78 -14.34
CA ALA A 329 14.10 -1.26 -15.56
C ALA A 329 15.25 -2.16 -16.04
N ASP A 330 16.19 -2.48 -15.15
CA ASP A 330 17.43 -3.19 -15.50
C ASP A 330 17.21 -4.65 -15.88
N GLN A 331 16.40 -5.37 -15.09
CA GLN A 331 16.25 -6.82 -15.17
C GLN A 331 14.96 -7.25 -15.86
N LEU A 332 13.90 -6.45 -15.76
CA LEU A 332 12.58 -6.80 -16.30
C LEU A 332 12.22 -6.03 -17.57
N GLY A 333 13.03 -5.03 -17.94
CA GLY A 333 12.83 -4.23 -19.15
C GLY A 333 11.71 -3.19 -19.02
N GLU A 334 11.44 -2.67 -17.82
CA GLU A 334 10.45 -1.62 -17.60
C GLU A 334 10.91 -0.25 -18.16
N PRO A 335 10.25 0.29 -19.20
CA PRO A 335 10.65 1.57 -19.79
C PRO A 335 10.33 2.80 -18.94
N PHE A 336 9.33 2.75 -18.06
CA PHE A 336 8.88 3.93 -17.30
C PHE A 336 9.56 4.07 -15.92
N GLY A 337 10.56 3.23 -15.62
CA GLY A 337 11.21 3.19 -14.32
C GLY A 337 11.81 4.53 -13.91
N LEU A 338 12.54 5.20 -14.81
CA LEU A 338 13.16 6.51 -14.53
C LEU A 338 12.14 7.62 -14.33
N ASP A 339 11.06 7.63 -15.11
CA ASP A 339 9.99 8.62 -14.98
C ASP A 339 9.32 8.51 -13.60
N LEU A 340 9.02 7.29 -13.16
CA LEU A 340 8.45 7.03 -11.83
C LEU A 340 9.43 7.41 -10.70
N VAL A 341 10.73 7.13 -10.86
CA VAL A 341 11.78 7.60 -9.94
C VAL A 341 11.76 9.13 -9.83
N ASN A 342 11.68 9.84 -10.96
CA ASN A 342 11.69 11.29 -10.99
C ASN A 342 10.46 11.90 -10.30
N HIS A 343 9.28 11.30 -10.49
CA HIS A 343 8.07 11.69 -9.77
C HIS A 343 8.15 11.38 -8.28
N GLN A 344 8.77 10.25 -7.91
CA GLN A 344 8.99 9.91 -6.52
C GLN A 344 9.89 10.92 -5.80
N LEU A 345 11.02 11.27 -6.41
CA LEU A 345 11.91 12.32 -5.90
C LEU A 345 11.18 13.67 -5.74
N ALA A 346 10.29 14.02 -6.67
CA ALA A 346 9.56 15.29 -6.61
C ALA A 346 8.64 15.39 -5.39
N PHE A 347 8.01 14.29 -4.97
CA PHE A 347 7.20 14.32 -3.75
C PHE A 347 8.06 14.33 -2.48
N ILE A 348 9.20 13.65 -2.47
CA ILE A 348 10.14 13.69 -1.34
C ILE A 348 10.64 15.13 -1.15
N GLU A 349 11.05 15.80 -2.23
CA GLU A 349 11.46 17.21 -2.22
C GLU A 349 10.34 18.14 -1.72
N LYS A 350 9.08 17.86 -2.09
CA LYS A 350 7.93 18.62 -1.58
C LYS A 350 7.83 18.50 -0.05
N GLU A 351 7.96 17.30 0.50
CA GLU A 351 7.88 17.08 1.95
C GLU A 351 9.08 17.69 2.69
N THR A 352 10.31 17.49 2.20
CA THR A 352 11.52 18.09 2.79
C THR A 352 11.45 19.63 2.80
N ARG A 353 10.99 20.25 1.69
CA ARG A 353 10.78 21.72 1.64
C ARG A 353 9.70 22.17 2.62
N TYR A 354 8.65 21.40 2.81
CA TYR A 354 7.61 21.70 3.79
C TYR A 354 8.15 21.68 5.22
N ASN A 355 9.04 20.74 5.54
CA ASN A 355 9.66 20.65 6.86
C ASN A 355 10.64 21.80 7.14
N ALA A 356 11.45 22.15 6.12
CA ALA A 356 12.42 23.25 6.16
C ALA A 356 13.47 23.15 7.28
N ASP A 357 13.81 21.94 7.72
CA ASP A 357 14.78 21.62 8.77
C ASP A 357 15.76 20.49 8.38
N GLY A 358 15.80 20.15 7.08
CA GLY A 358 16.59 19.05 6.52
C GLY A 358 16.02 17.65 6.72
N ALA A 359 15.11 17.44 7.69
CA ALA A 359 14.52 16.12 7.93
C ALA A 359 13.47 15.76 6.87
N PHE A 360 13.25 14.46 6.67
CA PHE A 360 12.29 13.99 5.67
C PHE A 360 10.85 14.08 6.14
N TYR A 361 10.56 13.89 7.42
CA TYR A 361 9.19 13.74 7.92
C TYR A 361 8.81 14.67 9.09
N SER A 362 9.78 15.35 9.70
CA SER A 362 9.70 16.02 11.00
C SER A 362 8.33 16.61 11.35
N ARG A 363 7.79 17.54 10.56
CA ARG A 363 6.52 18.22 10.87
C ARG A 363 5.32 17.29 10.80
N ARG A 364 5.25 16.42 9.78
CA ARG A 364 4.13 15.50 9.60
C ARG A 364 4.12 14.41 10.67
N LEU A 365 5.30 13.96 11.10
CA LEU A 365 5.48 12.89 12.08
C LEU A 365 5.92 13.41 13.46
N ALA A 366 5.64 14.68 13.78
CA ALA A 366 6.09 15.31 15.03
C ALA A 366 5.60 14.59 16.30
N ASP A 367 4.35 14.13 16.31
CA ASP A 367 3.80 13.39 17.46
C ASP A 367 4.35 11.97 17.54
N LEU A 368 4.60 11.32 16.40
CA LEU A 368 5.30 10.03 16.37
C LEU A 368 6.72 10.16 16.93
N ARG A 369 7.45 11.24 16.60
CA ARG A 369 8.78 11.49 17.14
C ARG A 369 8.78 11.58 18.67
N LYS A 370 7.77 12.23 19.26
CA LYS A 370 7.62 12.33 20.72
C LYS A 370 7.29 10.98 21.37
N GLN A 371 6.42 10.20 20.74
CA GLN A 371 5.93 8.92 21.30
C GLN A 371 6.93 7.77 21.10
N SER A 372 7.62 7.74 19.96
CA SER A 372 8.56 6.68 19.60
C SER A 372 9.71 7.23 18.75
N PRO A 373 10.78 7.76 19.39
CA PRO A 373 12.01 8.14 18.70
C PRO A 373 12.61 6.98 17.88
N LEU A 374 12.48 5.74 18.37
CA LEU A 374 12.88 4.52 17.67
C LEU A 374 12.20 4.40 16.31
N TYR A 375 10.86 4.53 16.26
CA TYR A 375 10.14 4.36 15.00
C TYR A 375 10.31 5.57 14.07
N TYR A 376 10.39 6.78 14.63
CA TYR A 376 10.66 7.98 13.83
C TYR A 376 12.02 7.91 13.10
N THR A 377 13.11 7.62 13.82
CA THR A 377 14.46 7.52 13.23
C THR A 377 14.58 6.34 12.27
N ARG A 378 13.83 5.25 12.50
CA ARG A 378 13.68 4.18 11.52
C ARG A 378 13.10 4.68 10.20
N LEU A 379 12.02 5.47 10.22
CA LEU A 379 11.38 5.96 9.00
C LEU A 379 12.28 6.95 8.25
N GLU A 380 12.91 7.87 8.96
CA GLU A 380 13.92 8.79 8.40
C GLU A 380 15.03 8.02 7.68
N SER A 381 15.63 7.03 8.34
CA SER A 381 16.67 6.19 7.75
C SER A 381 16.17 5.26 6.64
N ASP A 382 14.90 4.82 6.63
CA ASP A 382 14.32 4.05 5.51
C ASP A 382 14.37 4.86 4.20
N ARG A 383 13.97 6.14 4.25
CA ARG A 383 14.05 7.02 3.08
C ARG A 383 15.50 7.33 2.71
N ALA A 384 16.35 7.59 3.70
CA ALA A 384 17.78 7.82 3.45
C ALA A 384 18.44 6.61 2.75
N SER A 385 18.19 5.40 3.22
CA SER A 385 18.73 4.18 2.62
C SER A 385 18.21 3.96 1.18
N ALA A 386 16.92 4.19 0.92
CA ALA A 386 16.38 4.08 -0.44
C ALA A 386 16.97 5.11 -1.41
N LEU A 387 17.16 6.36 -0.97
CA LEU A 387 17.83 7.40 -1.76
C LEU A 387 19.32 7.09 -1.99
N ALA A 388 19.97 6.47 -1.01
CA ALA A 388 21.36 6.05 -1.09
C ALA A 388 21.57 4.91 -2.11
N MET A 389 20.69 3.90 -2.08
CA MET A 389 20.64 2.85 -3.11
C MET A 389 20.39 3.44 -4.50
N LEU A 390 19.43 4.38 -4.60
CA LEU A 390 19.16 5.09 -5.85
C LEU A 390 20.42 5.77 -6.38
N ALA A 391 21.06 6.63 -5.58
CA ALA A 391 22.25 7.36 -5.99
C ALA A 391 23.45 6.45 -6.34
N THR A 392 23.56 5.30 -5.67
CA THR A 392 24.64 4.33 -5.90
C THR A 392 24.45 3.57 -7.20
N HIS A 393 23.23 3.11 -7.51
CA HIS A 393 23.01 2.17 -8.61
C HIS A 393 22.51 2.82 -9.90
N LEU A 394 22.08 4.09 -9.87
CA LEU A 394 21.43 4.74 -11.02
C LEU A 394 22.28 4.67 -12.30
N ASP A 395 23.57 4.99 -12.24
CA ASP A 395 24.43 5.05 -13.42
C ASP A 395 24.76 3.64 -13.99
N SER A 396 24.65 2.61 -13.15
CA SER A 396 24.83 1.21 -13.54
C SER A 396 23.53 0.53 -14.02
N THR A 397 22.39 1.22 -13.88
CA THR A 397 21.07 0.72 -14.24
C THR A 397 20.82 0.90 -15.72
N LYS A 398 20.42 -0.17 -16.41
CA LYS A 398 19.97 -0.10 -17.80
C LYS A 398 18.52 0.36 -17.82
N PHE A 399 18.26 1.47 -18.51
CA PHE A 399 16.91 1.97 -18.74
C PHE A 399 16.53 1.74 -20.20
N PRO A 400 15.56 0.84 -20.48
CA PRO A 400 15.09 0.64 -21.84
C PRO A 400 14.28 1.84 -22.31
N GLU A 401 14.33 2.12 -23.62
CA GLU A 401 13.53 3.18 -24.21
C GLU A 401 12.03 2.85 -24.16
N ALA A 402 11.20 3.87 -23.90
CA ALA A 402 9.77 3.70 -23.94
C ALA A 402 9.27 3.38 -25.37
N PRO A 403 8.38 2.38 -25.52
CA PRO A 403 7.84 2.03 -26.83
C PRO A 403 6.92 3.14 -27.35
N GLY A 404 7.45 3.99 -28.25
CA GLY A 404 6.68 4.94 -29.06
C GLY A 404 5.79 5.92 -28.26
N SER A 405 4.60 6.24 -28.79
CA SER A 405 3.69 7.26 -28.26
C SER A 405 2.90 6.86 -27.00
N LYS A 406 3.16 5.69 -26.40
CA LYS A 406 2.40 5.22 -25.23
C LYS A 406 3.00 5.79 -23.96
N ASN A 407 2.17 6.47 -23.15
CA ASN A 407 2.57 6.90 -21.81
C ASN A 407 2.37 5.78 -20.77
N PHE A 408 2.86 6.00 -19.54
CA PHE A 408 2.76 5.03 -18.46
C PHE A 408 1.31 4.55 -18.23
N GLU A 409 0.34 5.47 -18.16
CA GLU A 409 -1.07 5.13 -17.91
C GLU A 409 -1.67 4.22 -18.98
N GLN A 410 -1.38 4.48 -20.24
CA GLN A 410 -1.79 3.60 -21.34
C GLN A 410 -1.14 2.23 -21.28
N SER A 411 0.07 2.12 -20.71
CA SER A 411 0.80 0.86 -20.60
C SER A 411 0.29 -0.06 -19.48
N VAL A 412 -0.39 0.51 -18.48
CA VAL A 412 -0.92 -0.22 -17.31
C VAL A 412 -2.45 -0.34 -17.31
N ALA A 413 -3.11 0.17 -18.34
CA ALA A 413 -4.56 0.08 -18.51
C ALA A 413 -5.09 -1.37 -18.53
N GLY A 414 -6.40 -1.52 -18.35
CA GLY A 414 -7.11 -2.79 -18.28
C GLY A 414 -7.43 -3.23 -16.86
N SER A 415 -7.88 -4.47 -16.75
CA SER A 415 -8.36 -5.05 -15.49
C SER A 415 -7.31 -5.93 -14.80
N TRP A 416 -7.54 -6.19 -13.52
CA TRP A 416 -6.92 -7.26 -12.74
C TRP A 416 -7.92 -7.70 -11.67
N ILE A 417 -8.01 -9.01 -11.43
CA ILE A 417 -8.92 -9.59 -10.43
C ILE A 417 -8.21 -10.72 -9.68
N GLU A 418 -8.44 -10.80 -8.37
CA GLU A 418 -8.16 -11.97 -7.55
C GLU A 418 -9.46 -12.40 -6.85
N PRO A 419 -10.17 -13.41 -7.38
CA PRO A 419 -11.47 -13.83 -6.85
C PRO A 419 -11.42 -14.34 -5.41
N GLU A 420 -10.39 -15.10 -5.02
CA GLU A 420 -10.32 -15.71 -3.68
C GLU A 420 -10.01 -14.68 -2.58
N HIS A 421 -9.30 -13.62 -2.96
CA HIS A 421 -9.01 -12.48 -2.09
C HIS A 421 -10.12 -11.41 -2.15
N GLY A 422 -11.02 -11.50 -3.13
CA GLY A 422 -12.12 -10.55 -3.34
C GLY A 422 -11.62 -9.15 -3.75
N ALA A 423 -10.62 -9.08 -4.62
CA ALA A 423 -10.03 -7.82 -5.06
C ALA A 423 -10.13 -7.64 -6.58
N ALA A 424 -10.43 -6.42 -7.03
CA ALA A 424 -10.45 -6.05 -8.44
C ALA A 424 -9.91 -4.65 -8.67
N ILE A 425 -9.33 -4.45 -9.85
CA ILE A 425 -8.91 -3.18 -10.42
C ILE A 425 -9.48 -3.08 -11.82
N HIS A 426 -9.96 -1.89 -12.18
CA HIS A 426 -10.04 -1.45 -13.57
C HIS A 426 -9.32 -0.12 -13.71
N ARG A 427 -8.41 -0.02 -14.68
CA ARG A 427 -7.63 1.19 -14.95
C ARG A 427 -7.73 1.62 -16.41
N SER A 428 -7.95 2.91 -16.60
CA SER A 428 -7.85 3.62 -17.87
C SER A 428 -6.96 4.86 -17.70
N PRO A 429 -6.60 5.58 -18.78
CA PRO A 429 -5.87 6.84 -18.66
C PRO A 429 -6.58 7.93 -17.84
N THR A 430 -7.91 7.80 -17.62
CA THR A 430 -8.73 8.79 -16.94
C THR A 430 -9.27 8.34 -15.58
N ARG A 431 -9.29 7.04 -15.28
CA ARG A 431 -9.80 6.49 -14.01
C ARG A 431 -8.97 5.30 -13.53
N PHE A 432 -8.61 5.34 -12.26
CA PHE A 432 -8.26 4.17 -11.47
C PHE A 432 -9.45 3.81 -10.58
N ALA A 433 -10.01 2.61 -10.72
CA ALA A 433 -11.07 2.10 -9.87
C ALA A 433 -10.66 0.74 -9.27
N SER A 434 -10.93 0.52 -7.99
CA SER A 434 -10.67 -0.76 -7.34
C SER A 434 -11.67 -1.05 -6.23
N PHE A 435 -11.85 -2.32 -5.89
CA PHE A 435 -12.52 -2.76 -4.67
C PHE A 435 -11.79 -3.97 -4.07
N SER A 436 -11.67 -4.04 -2.75
CA SER A 436 -11.07 -5.16 -2.03
C SER A 436 -11.92 -5.51 -0.79
N TRP A 437 -12.47 -6.72 -0.75
CA TRP A 437 -13.21 -7.22 0.41
C TRP A 437 -12.28 -7.50 1.60
N ARG A 438 -11.18 -8.22 1.35
CA ARG A 438 -10.12 -8.49 2.34
C ARG A 438 -9.09 -7.34 2.40
N ALA A 439 -9.56 -6.11 2.44
CA ALA A 439 -8.70 -4.97 2.77
C ALA A 439 -8.39 -4.94 4.28
N PHE A 440 -7.42 -4.14 4.70
CA PHE A 440 -7.22 -3.80 6.11
C PHE A 440 -8.52 -3.19 6.65
N GLU A 441 -9.03 -3.73 7.75
CA GLU A 441 -10.35 -3.42 8.32
C GLU A 441 -11.56 -3.80 7.44
N LEU A 442 -11.36 -4.53 6.35
CA LEU A 442 -12.36 -5.07 5.42
C LEU A 442 -13.14 -4.03 4.61
N GLY A 443 -13.46 -4.36 3.35
CA GLY A 443 -14.34 -3.59 2.48
C GLY A 443 -13.82 -2.18 2.16
N GLN A 444 -13.15 -2.05 1.03
CA GLN A 444 -12.57 -0.78 0.60
C GLN A 444 -12.65 -0.62 -0.91
N GLY A 445 -13.03 0.57 -1.38
CA GLY A 445 -12.95 0.98 -2.77
C GLY A 445 -12.02 2.19 -3.01
N LEU A 446 -11.58 2.36 -4.25
CA LEU A 446 -10.94 3.57 -4.75
C LEU A 446 -11.57 3.97 -6.08
N CYS A 447 -11.72 5.27 -6.32
CA CYS A 447 -12.03 5.83 -7.63
C CYS A 447 -11.46 7.25 -7.76
N LEU A 448 -10.42 7.42 -8.58
CA LEU A 448 -9.74 8.70 -8.76
C LEU A 448 -8.97 8.75 -10.09
N PRO A 449 -8.57 9.94 -10.57
CA PRO A 449 -7.70 10.03 -11.74
C PRO A 449 -6.36 9.34 -11.43
N PRO A 450 -5.83 8.50 -12.34
CA PRO A 450 -4.64 7.71 -12.05
C PRO A 450 -3.36 8.56 -11.94
N SER A 451 -3.42 9.83 -12.33
CA SER A 451 -2.33 10.79 -12.17
C SER A 451 -2.31 11.50 -10.82
N ASP A 452 -3.27 11.26 -9.92
CA ASP A 452 -3.42 11.98 -8.65
C ASP A 452 -3.43 11.03 -7.45
N GLY A 453 -2.40 10.19 -7.36
CA GLY A 453 -2.20 9.26 -6.23
C GLY A 453 -2.11 9.95 -4.87
N HIS A 454 -2.06 11.29 -4.81
CA HIS A 454 -2.10 12.00 -3.54
C HIS A 454 -3.45 11.94 -2.82
N ARG A 455 -4.49 11.52 -3.52
CA ARG A 455 -5.86 11.44 -3.02
C ARG A 455 -6.29 10.01 -2.70
N ALA A 456 -5.44 9.03 -2.96
CA ALA A 456 -5.73 7.62 -2.73
C ALA A 456 -5.50 7.26 -1.25
N GLU A 457 -6.39 7.76 -0.38
CA GLU A 457 -6.48 7.26 1.00
C GLU A 457 -7.55 6.17 1.07
N TRP A 458 -7.27 5.15 1.87
CA TRP A 458 -7.84 3.83 1.67
C TRP A 458 -8.75 3.35 2.79
N GLU A 459 -8.45 3.66 4.04
CA GLU A 459 -9.12 3.05 5.20
C GLU A 459 -10.64 3.28 5.17
N TYR A 460 -11.43 2.21 5.04
CA TYR A 460 -12.89 2.21 4.83
C TYR A 460 -13.40 2.99 3.61
N ASN A 461 -12.51 3.43 2.72
CA ASN A 461 -12.83 4.36 1.64
C ASN A 461 -13.89 3.77 0.70
N LEU A 462 -14.86 4.58 0.27
CA LEU A 462 -15.96 4.14 -0.63
C LEU A 462 -16.80 2.96 -0.08
N GLY A 463 -16.69 2.66 1.21
CA GLY A 463 -17.48 1.65 1.91
C GLY A 463 -18.53 2.26 2.81
N GLY A 464 -19.48 1.44 3.25
CA GLY A 464 -20.31 1.76 4.41
C GLY A 464 -19.51 1.54 5.70
N ARG A 465 -19.74 2.36 6.72
CA ARG A 465 -19.22 2.15 8.08
C ARG A 465 -20.33 2.32 9.09
N VAL A 466 -20.51 1.30 9.93
CA VAL A 466 -21.40 1.31 11.10
C VAL A 466 -20.53 1.07 12.32
N GLU A 467 -20.37 2.09 13.16
CA GLU A 467 -19.52 2.02 14.34
C GLU A 467 -20.38 1.93 15.60
N PHE A 468 -20.22 0.89 16.42
CA PHE A 468 -21.00 0.70 17.64
C PHE A 468 -20.48 1.53 18.83
N CYS A 469 -21.34 1.91 19.78
CA CYS A 469 -20.90 2.52 21.03
C CYS A 469 -19.98 1.58 21.82
N HIS A 470 -18.91 2.12 22.40
CA HIS A 470 -17.82 1.35 23.05
C HIS A 470 -17.07 0.42 22.11
N HIS A 471 -17.09 0.73 20.81
CA HIS A 471 -16.04 0.28 19.90
C HIS A 471 -14.69 0.73 20.49
N PRO A 472 -13.77 -0.18 20.86
CA PRO A 472 -12.40 0.23 21.09
C PRO A 472 -11.84 0.63 19.71
N HIS A 473 -11.96 1.89 19.31
CA HIS A 473 -11.10 2.42 18.24
C HIS A 473 -9.64 2.21 18.70
N PRO A 474 -8.65 1.96 17.81
CA PRO A 474 -7.39 1.29 18.12
C PRO A 474 -6.41 2.22 18.85
N HIS A 475 -6.77 2.60 20.07
CA HIS A 475 -5.92 3.31 21.01
C HIS A 475 -5.11 2.33 21.88
N HIS A 476 -5.32 1.03 21.71
CA HIS A 476 -4.48 0.00 22.29
C HIS A 476 -3.47 -0.48 21.26
N PHE A 477 -2.19 -0.17 21.49
CA PHE A 477 -1.08 -0.87 20.87
C PHE A 477 -1.14 -2.34 21.31
N GLY A 478 -1.72 -3.19 20.47
CA GLY A 478 -1.90 -4.63 20.71
C GLY A 478 -2.88 -5.23 19.68
N PRO A 479 -2.98 -6.56 19.60
CA PRO A 479 -3.94 -7.22 18.72
C PRO A 479 -5.35 -7.00 19.27
N ALA A 480 -6.01 -5.91 18.87
CA ALA A 480 -7.46 -5.80 19.01
C ALA A 480 -8.09 -6.93 18.20
N LYS A 481 -9.07 -7.64 18.77
CA LYS A 481 -9.83 -8.64 18.01
C LYS A 481 -10.56 -7.92 16.86
N PRO A 482 -10.60 -8.48 15.65
CA PRO A 482 -11.31 -7.86 14.54
C PRO A 482 -12.78 -7.67 14.92
N HIS A 483 -13.31 -6.46 14.74
CA HIS A 483 -14.71 -6.12 15.01
C HIS A 483 -15.63 -6.36 13.82
N ARG A 484 -15.03 -6.77 12.69
CA ARG A 484 -15.68 -6.98 11.41
C ARG A 484 -15.26 -8.34 10.87
N GLU A 485 -16.16 -9.03 10.20
CA GLU A 485 -15.89 -10.30 9.53
C GLU A 485 -16.59 -10.34 8.18
N ILE A 486 -15.93 -10.90 7.16
CA ILE A 486 -16.57 -11.14 5.87
C ILE A 486 -17.44 -12.39 6.00
N ASP A 487 -18.74 -12.28 5.74
CA ASP A 487 -19.64 -13.44 5.62
C ASP A 487 -19.54 -14.04 4.21
N ARG A 488 -19.71 -13.20 3.18
CA ARG A 488 -19.67 -13.63 1.77
C ARG A 488 -19.48 -12.46 0.84
N TYR A 489 -19.02 -12.73 -0.37
CA TYR A 489 -19.04 -11.77 -1.47
C TYR A 489 -19.08 -12.50 -2.82
N HIS A 490 -19.45 -11.74 -3.83
CA HIS A 490 -19.48 -12.09 -5.23
C HIS A 490 -18.80 -10.98 -6.02
N LEU A 491 -17.92 -11.34 -6.96
CA LEU A 491 -17.14 -10.40 -7.76
C LEU A 491 -17.12 -10.90 -9.20
N GLU A 492 -17.39 -10.01 -10.14
CA GLU A 492 -17.39 -10.31 -11.57
C GLU A 492 -16.70 -9.18 -12.34
N GLU A 493 -15.86 -9.57 -13.30
CA GLU A 493 -15.29 -8.66 -14.29
C GLU A 493 -16.02 -8.76 -15.64
N PHE A 494 -15.99 -7.66 -16.39
CA PHE A 494 -16.50 -7.57 -17.76
C PHE A 494 -15.65 -6.57 -18.56
N PRO A 495 -15.76 -6.51 -19.89
CA PRO A 495 -15.00 -5.53 -20.68
C PRO A 495 -15.22 -4.08 -20.21
N GLY A 496 -14.16 -3.42 -19.76
CA GLY A 496 -14.21 -2.02 -19.29
C GLY A 496 -14.59 -1.83 -17.82
N GLY A 497 -14.82 -2.89 -17.04
CA GLY A 497 -15.22 -2.73 -15.65
C GLY A 497 -15.32 -3.99 -14.82
N PHE A 498 -15.92 -3.84 -13.64
CA PHE A 498 -16.23 -4.93 -12.72
C PHE A 498 -17.40 -4.52 -11.83
N TYR A 499 -18.08 -5.49 -11.24
CA TYR A 499 -19.01 -5.25 -10.14
C TYR A 499 -18.85 -6.30 -9.05
N THR A 500 -19.22 -5.92 -7.83
CA THR A 500 -19.17 -6.80 -6.67
C THR A 500 -20.31 -6.52 -5.72
N CYS A 501 -20.72 -7.54 -4.96
CA CYS A 501 -21.71 -7.45 -3.91
C CYS A 501 -21.35 -8.42 -2.79
N GLY A 502 -21.55 -8.04 -1.53
CA GLY A 502 -21.15 -8.87 -0.41
C GLY A 502 -21.63 -8.34 0.93
N THR A 503 -21.35 -9.11 1.98
CA THR A 503 -21.79 -8.88 3.35
C THR A 503 -20.59 -8.90 4.29
N ILE A 504 -20.47 -7.84 5.09
CA ILE A 504 -19.61 -7.76 6.26
C ILE A 504 -20.50 -7.79 7.51
N VAL A 505 -20.16 -8.63 8.47
CA VAL A 505 -20.75 -8.63 9.80
C VAL A 505 -20.04 -7.58 10.63
N GLU A 506 -20.79 -6.62 11.18
CA GLU A 506 -20.30 -5.52 12.00
C GLU A 506 -20.53 -5.82 13.49
N GLY A 507 -19.59 -5.39 14.33
CA GLY A 507 -19.69 -5.61 15.77
C GLY A 507 -19.60 -7.09 16.16
N THR A 508 -18.67 -7.83 15.54
CA THR A 508 -18.37 -9.24 15.87
C THR A 508 -17.77 -9.40 17.28
N HIS A 509 -17.25 -8.31 17.84
CA HIS A 509 -16.71 -8.27 19.19
C HIS A 509 -17.06 -6.95 19.90
N ILE A 510 -18.29 -6.78 20.38
CA ILE A 510 -18.65 -5.63 21.21
C ILE A 510 -18.37 -5.96 22.67
N ASN A 511 -17.69 -5.05 23.37
CA ASN A 511 -17.47 -5.13 24.80
C ASN A 511 -17.91 -3.82 25.47
N LEU A 512 -19.00 -3.88 26.22
CA LEU A 512 -19.46 -2.80 27.08
C LEU A 512 -18.82 -3.00 28.46
N ALA A 513 -18.03 -2.02 28.89
CA ALA A 513 -17.32 -2.08 30.16
C ALA A 513 -18.25 -2.47 31.32
N GLU A 514 -17.70 -3.23 32.27
CA GLU A 514 -18.33 -3.64 33.53
C GLU A 514 -19.50 -4.64 33.44
N SER A 515 -19.98 -5.05 32.26
CA SER A 515 -21.14 -5.96 32.23
C SER A 515 -21.29 -6.86 31.01
N TRP A 516 -21.29 -6.30 29.79
CA TRP A 516 -21.88 -7.01 28.64
C TRP A 516 -20.93 -7.15 27.47
N CYS A 517 -20.99 -8.30 26.81
CA CYS A 517 -20.32 -8.55 25.54
C CYS A 517 -21.28 -9.19 24.54
N GLY A 518 -21.03 -9.01 23.25
CA GLY A 518 -21.81 -9.64 22.19
C GLY A 518 -21.13 -9.61 20.84
N THR A 519 -21.65 -10.42 19.91
CA THR A 519 -21.11 -10.61 18.55
C THR A 519 -22.19 -10.38 17.50
N ASP A 520 -21.79 -10.13 16.27
CA ASP A 520 -22.66 -10.12 15.09
C ASP A 520 -23.83 -9.14 15.20
N SER A 521 -23.49 -7.88 15.50
CA SER A 521 -24.48 -6.88 15.90
C SER A 521 -25.21 -6.25 14.73
N ALA A 522 -24.59 -6.18 13.55
CA ALA A 522 -25.26 -5.78 12.32
C ALA A 522 -24.68 -6.50 11.11
N ARG A 523 -25.45 -6.52 10.01
CA ARG A 523 -24.97 -6.96 8.69
C ARG A 523 -24.92 -5.75 7.79
N LEU A 524 -23.72 -5.39 7.32
CA LEU A 524 -23.50 -4.39 6.29
C LEU A 524 -23.31 -5.08 4.95
N GLN A 525 -24.24 -4.87 4.04
CA GLN A 525 -24.16 -5.27 2.65
C GLN A 525 -23.71 -4.10 1.79
N THR A 526 -22.81 -4.38 0.85
CA THR A 526 -22.30 -3.38 -0.10
C THR A 526 -22.33 -3.96 -1.49
N ALA A 527 -22.81 -3.18 -2.45
CA ALA A 527 -22.63 -3.44 -3.87
C ALA A 527 -21.85 -2.28 -4.50
N PHE A 528 -20.85 -2.59 -5.32
CA PHE A 528 -19.97 -1.61 -5.95
C PHE A 528 -19.75 -1.99 -7.42
N ALA A 529 -19.81 -1.02 -8.33
CA ALA A 529 -19.56 -1.24 -9.75
C ALA A 529 -18.68 -0.15 -10.35
N ALA A 530 -17.69 -0.53 -11.16
CA ALA A 530 -16.97 0.35 -12.06
C ALA A 530 -17.53 0.20 -13.48
N LEU A 531 -18.14 1.25 -14.03
CA LEU A 531 -18.83 1.20 -15.32
C LEU A 531 -17.85 1.20 -16.50
N PRO A 532 -18.23 0.70 -17.70
CA PRO A 532 -17.35 0.65 -18.88
C PRO A 532 -17.19 2.00 -19.61
N ASP A 533 -17.30 3.10 -18.88
CA ASP A 533 -17.24 4.47 -19.40
C ASP A 533 -15.97 5.22 -18.99
N ASP A 534 -14.98 4.52 -18.43
CA ASP A 534 -13.69 5.05 -17.99
C ASP A 534 -13.74 6.18 -16.94
N HIS A 535 -14.89 6.41 -16.30
CA HIS A 535 -15.07 7.54 -15.39
C HIS A 535 -15.88 7.22 -14.14
N THR A 536 -16.90 6.38 -14.25
CA THR A 536 -17.96 6.29 -13.25
C THR A 536 -17.84 5.04 -12.39
N VAL A 537 -18.01 5.19 -11.07
CA VAL A 537 -18.31 4.10 -10.15
C VAL A 537 -19.64 4.35 -9.44
N VAL A 538 -20.30 3.28 -9.03
CA VAL A 538 -21.59 3.30 -8.34
C VAL A 538 -21.46 2.44 -7.08
N GLY A 539 -21.98 2.92 -5.95
CA GLY A 539 -21.97 2.19 -4.70
C GLY A 539 -23.35 2.23 -4.03
N LEU A 540 -23.74 1.08 -3.49
CA LEU A 540 -24.96 0.87 -2.71
C LEU A 540 -24.58 0.26 -1.37
N HIS A 541 -25.15 0.76 -0.28
CA HIS A 541 -24.97 0.21 1.05
C HIS A 541 -26.32 -0.05 1.70
N PHE A 542 -26.45 -1.21 2.33
CA PHE A 542 -27.60 -1.57 3.13
C PHE A 542 -27.10 -2.23 4.42
N ALA A 543 -27.44 -1.69 5.58
CA ALA A 543 -27.10 -2.25 6.86
C ALA A 543 -28.33 -2.44 7.73
N GLN A 544 -28.43 -3.62 8.36
CA GLN A 544 -29.52 -3.97 9.25
C GLN A 544 -28.98 -4.42 10.60
N MET A 545 -29.63 -3.98 11.67
CA MET A 545 -29.34 -4.47 13.02
C MET A 545 -29.66 -5.96 13.10
N GLY A 546 -28.86 -6.70 13.86
CA GLY A 546 -29.02 -8.13 14.07
C GLY A 546 -30.28 -8.49 14.86
N ASP A 547 -30.18 -9.57 15.62
CA ASP A 547 -31.31 -10.17 16.38
C ASP A 547 -31.64 -9.45 17.69
N ARG A 548 -31.00 -8.31 17.96
CA ARG A 548 -31.14 -7.57 19.21
C ARG A 548 -30.99 -6.06 19.02
N ARG A 549 -31.40 -5.30 20.03
CA ARG A 549 -31.15 -3.86 20.12
C ARG A 549 -29.65 -3.59 20.15
N GLY A 550 -29.21 -2.56 19.42
CA GLY A 550 -27.85 -2.06 19.45
C GLY A 550 -27.78 -0.54 19.54
N TYR A 551 -26.61 -0.05 19.93
CA TYR A 551 -26.30 1.37 20.02
C TYR A 551 -25.12 1.67 19.08
N VAL A 552 -25.36 2.50 18.09
CA VAL A 552 -24.40 2.90 17.06
C VAL A 552 -23.88 4.29 17.41
N ALA A 553 -22.58 4.51 17.38
CA ALA A 553 -21.91 5.78 17.63
C ALA A 553 -21.79 6.65 16.36
N SER A 554 -21.52 6.01 15.21
CA SER A 554 -21.44 6.72 13.92
C SER A 554 -21.89 5.83 12.76
N ILE A 555 -22.52 6.46 11.76
CA ILE A 555 -22.91 5.83 10.49
C ILE A 555 -22.42 6.71 9.35
N LYS A 556 -21.64 6.12 8.45
CA LYS A 556 -21.07 6.80 7.29
C LYS A 556 -21.38 5.97 6.04
N GLY A 557 -22.29 6.45 5.21
CA GLY A 557 -22.42 5.99 3.83
C GLY A 557 -21.42 6.70 2.92
N LEU A 558 -21.04 6.09 1.79
CA LEU A 558 -19.95 6.53 0.90
C LEU A 558 -18.56 6.50 1.56
N HIS A 559 -18.35 7.18 2.68
CA HIS A 559 -17.06 7.26 3.38
C HIS A 559 -15.89 7.59 2.41
N LEU A 560 -16.01 8.66 1.64
CA LEU A 560 -14.94 9.10 0.74
C LEU A 560 -13.90 9.89 1.54
N ASN A 561 -12.71 9.31 1.68
CA ASN A 561 -11.54 9.96 2.23
C ASN A 561 -11.00 11.00 1.25
N LEU A 562 -10.86 12.24 1.72
CA LEU A 562 -10.30 13.37 0.99
C LEU A 562 -9.06 13.87 1.74
N PRO A 563 -7.86 13.37 1.43
CA PRO A 563 -6.63 13.91 1.98
C PRO A 563 -6.53 15.42 1.78
N ASN A 564 -6.22 16.12 2.87
CA ASN A 564 -6.03 17.57 2.91
C ASN A 564 -4.82 17.93 3.78
N ASP A 565 -3.66 17.42 3.37
CA ASP A 565 -2.39 17.64 4.04
C ASP A 565 -1.41 18.39 3.13
N LEU A 566 -0.12 18.37 3.45
CA LEU A 566 0.94 19.07 2.73
C LEU A 566 0.92 18.80 1.23
N TYR A 567 0.50 17.61 0.80
CA TYR A 567 0.47 17.23 -0.61
C TYR A 567 -0.62 17.97 -1.40
N GLN A 568 -1.66 18.46 -0.73
CA GLN A 568 -2.72 19.34 -1.24
C GLN A 568 -2.56 20.78 -0.73
N ASP A 569 -1.39 21.14 -0.20
CA ASP A 569 -1.10 22.46 0.36
C ASP A 569 -2.06 22.85 1.51
N HIS A 570 -2.60 21.84 2.20
CA HIS A 570 -3.60 21.97 3.25
C HIS A 570 -4.87 22.71 2.81
N GLN A 571 -5.20 22.70 1.52
CA GLN A 571 -6.40 23.30 0.96
C GLN A 571 -7.30 22.28 0.27
N LEU A 572 -8.59 22.32 0.61
CA LEU A 572 -9.64 21.58 -0.06
C LEU A 572 -10.68 22.57 -0.60
N ALA A 573 -10.93 22.51 -1.90
CA ALA A 573 -11.96 23.32 -2.56
C ALA A 573 -13.03 22.40 -3.15
N LEU A 574 -14.29 22.65 -2.79
CA LEU A 574 -15.45 21.92 -3.27
C LEU A 574 -16.40 22.89 -3.99
N THR A 575 -17.01 22.43 -5.06
CA THR A 575 -18.16 23.07 -5.71
C THR A 575 -19.40 22.25 -5.41
N THR A 576 -20.46 22.90 -4.94
CA THR A 576 -21.75 22.28 -4.59
C THR A 576 -22.90 23.05 -5.25
N ALA A 577 -24.15 22.62 -5.02
CA ALA A 577 -25.33 23.38 -5.42
C ALA A 577 -25.37 24.78 -4.76
N SER A 578 -24.90 24.87 -3.51
CA SER A 578 -24.87 26.10 -2.71
C SER A 578 -23.70 27.03 -3.04
N GLY A 579 -22.78 26.63 -3.93
CA GLY A 579 -21.65 27.42 -4.37
C GLY A 579 -20.29 26.77 -4.08
N LYS A 580 -19.24 27.60 -4.04
CA LYS A 580 -17.87 27.13 -3.75
C LYS A 580 -17.58 27.19 -2.26
N ILE A 581 -16.99 26.13 -1.74
CA ILE A 581 -16.53 26.01 -0.35
C ILE A 581 -15.01 25.83 -0.41
N SER A 582 -14.28 26.61 0.37
CA SER A 582 -12.82 26.49 0.50
C SER A 582 -12.47 26.27 1.96
N LEU A 583 -11.75 25.19 2.23
CA LEU A 583 -11.44 24.70 3.57
C LEU A 583 -9.92 24.59 3.71
N ARG A 584 -9.42 24.95 4.89
CA ARG A 584 -8.02 24.79 5.25
C ARG A 584 -7.88 23.80 6.40
N SER A 585 -6.88 22.94 6.32
CA SER A 585 -6.59 21.93 7.32
C SER A 585 -5.30 22.24 8.12
N PRO A 586 -5.19 21.81 9.38
CA PRO A 586 -6.24 21.16 10.18
C PRO A 586 -7.42 22.11 10.48
N ALA A 587 -8.58 21.55 10.83
CA ALA A 587 -9.71 22.35 11.28
C ALA A 587 -9.41 23.01 12.66
N HIS A 588 -10.18 24.03 13.04
CA HIS A 588 -10.01 24.65 14.37
C HIS A 588 -10.51 23.77 15.51
N LYS A 589 -11.48 22.90 15.22
CA LYS A 589 -12.08 21.91 16.09
C LYS A 589 -12.57 20.76 15.21
N ASP A 590 -12.86 19.63 15.84
CA ASP A 590 -13.61 18.58 15.16
C ASP A 590 -15.02 19.11 14.85
N GLU A 591 -15.47 18.92 13.61
CA GLU A 591 -16.75 19.43 13.15
C GLU A 591 -17.31 18.63 11.96
N ASP A 592 -18.63 18.57 11.89
CA ASP A 592 -19.36 18.04 10.74
C ASP A 592 -20.02 19.19 9.99
N VAL A 593 -19.69 19.32 8.70
CA VAL A 593 -20.19 20.39 7.84
C VAL A 593 -21.21 19.80 6.86
N ASN A 594 -22.48 20.17 7.02
CA ASN A 594 -23.52 19.85 6.03
C ASN A 594 -23.34 20.75 4.80
N LEU A 595 -23.18 20.15 3.61
CA LEU A 595 -22.91 20.88 2.37
C LEU A 595 -24.17 21.50 1.73
N GLN A 596 -25.35 21.21 2.30
CA GLN A 596 -26.67 21.58 1.77
C GLN A 596 -26.83 21.22 0.28
N SER A 597 -26.26 20.09 -0.13
CA SER A 597 -26.18 19.66 -1.52
C SER A 597 -26.02 18.15 -1.58
N HIS A 598 -26.80 17.49 -2.44
CA HIS A 598 -26.68 16.05 -2.69
C HIS A 598 -25.56 15.72 -3.69
N TRP A 599 -24.91 16.73 -4.28
CA TRP A 599 -23.71 16.56 -5.09
C TRP A 599 -22.58 17.49 -4.65
N ALA A 600 -21.35 17.05 -4.83
CA ALA A 600 -20.15 17.85 -4.59
C ALA A 600 -19.09 17.51 -5.62
N GLN A 601 -18.26 18.49 -5.97
CA GLN A 601 -17.22 18.30 -6.96
C GLN A 601 -15.91 18.95 -6.51
N LEU A 602 -14.85 18.17 -6.55
CA LEU A 602 -13.48 18.61 -6.41
C LEU A 602 -12.92 18.95 -7.82
N PRO A 603 -12.63 20.22 -8.12
CA PRO A 603 -12.39 20.72 -9.49
C PRO A 603 -11.49 19.85 -10.36
N GLY A 604 -12.05 19.31 -11.45
CA GLY A 604 -11.37 18.47 -12.45
C GLY A 604 -10.88 17.11 -11.95
N LYS A 605 -11.28 16.65 -10.75
CA LYS A 605 -10.75 15.44 -10.13
C LYS A 605 -11.83 14.41 -9.78
N ILE A 606 -12.75 14.76 -8.88
CA ILE A 606 -13.74 13.82 -8.32
C ILE A 606 -15.07 14.56 -8.23
N GLY A 607 -16.10 14.02 -8.87
CA GLY A 607 -17.50 14.41 -8.67
C GLY A 607 -18.23 13.32 -7.90
N VAL A 608 -19.11 13.70 -6.97
CA VAL A 608 -19.94 12.78 -6.18
C VAL A 608 -21.39 13.23 -6.30
N VAL A 609 -22.28 12.27 -6.50
CA VAL A 609 -23.73 12.48 -6.51
C VAL A 609 -24.39 11.42 -5.63
N GLY A 610 -25.14 11.87 -4.63
CA GLY A 610 -26.03 11.02 -3.85
C GLY A 610 -27.28 10.67 -4.65
N LEU A 611 -27.62 9.37 -4.70
CA LEU A 611 -28.75 8.84 -5.46
C LEU A 611 -30.00 8.69 -4.59
N TYR A 612 -29.82 8.19 -3.36
CA TYR A 612 -30.87 8.07 -2.34
C TYR A 612 -30.26 7.82 -0.95
N GLY A 613 -31.08 7.96 0.10
CA GLY A 613 -30.70 7.66 1.50
C GLY A 613 -30.40 8.90 2.35
N ALA A 614 -30.17 10.05 1.72
CA ALA A 614 -30.03 11.33 2.42
C ALA A 614 -30.45 12.51 1.52
N SER A 615 -30.60 13.70 2.09
CA SER A 615 -30.88 14.93 1.30
C SER A 615 -29.62 15.75 1.00
N SER A 616 -28.51 15.47 1.67
CA SER A 616 -27.28 16.26 1.57
C SER A 616 -26.04 15.44 1.92
N LEU A 617 -24.92 15.78 1.28
CA LEU A 617 -23.57 15.35 1.65
C LEU A 617 -23.11 16.08 2.91
N SER A 618 -22.35 15.36 3.74
CA SER A 618 -21.72 15.91 4.94
C SER A 618 -20.23 15.67 4.91
N LEU A 619 -19.45 16.67 5.35
CA LEU A 619 -18.00 16.59 5.44
C LEU A 619 -17.57 16.62 6.90
N GLN A 620 -17.01 15.52 7.39
CA GLN A 620 -16.40 15.45 8.71
C GLN A 620 -14.95 15.92 8.65
N ARG A 621 -14.58 16.79 9.58
CA ARG A 621 -13.27 17.44 9.66
C ARG A 621 -12.69 17.27 11.05
N SER A 622 -11.36 17.20 11.15
CA SER A 622 -10.67 17.11 12.44
C SER A 622 -9.66 18.23 12.65
N ALA A 623 -9.48 18.62 13.91
CA ALA A 623 -8.42 19.51 14.36
C ALA A 623 -7.06 18.84 14.49
N SER A 624 -7.03 17.51 14.40
CA SER A 624 -5.81 16.71 14.46
C SER A 624 -5.73 15.75 13.28
N ARG A 625 -4.54 15.23 13.02
CA ARG A 625 -4.34 14.17 12.03
C ARG A 625 -5.15 12.94 12.46
N ASN A 626 -5.72 12.26 11.47
CA ASN A 626 -6.71 11.22 11.71
C ASN A 626 -6.58 10.00 10.80
N ALA A 627 -5.74 10.04 9.75
CA ALA A 627 -5.58 8.88 8.87
C ALA A 627 -4.54 7.87 9.37
N GLY A 628 -4.93 6.59 9.37
CA GLY A 628 -4.12 5.46 9.81
C GLY A 628 -3.99 5.36 11.33
N ILE A 629 -3.59 4.18 11.79
CA ILE A 629 -3.39 3.86 13.22
C ILE A 629 -2.50 4.89 13.92
N MET A 630 -1.46 5.36 13.23
CA MET A 630 -0.48 6.33 13.76
C MET A 630 -0.86 7.80 13.49
N LYS A 631 -2.03 8.07 12.90
CA LYS A 631 -2.57 9.42 12.66
C LYS A 631 -1.54 10.35 12.00
N THR A 632 -1.06 9.96 10.82
CA THR A 632 0.09 10.61 10.16
C THR A 632 -0.27 11.47 8.96
N LEU A 633 -1.57 11.63 8.68
CA LEU A 633 -2.10 12.48 7.62
C LEU A 633 -3.42 13.11 8.09
N GLN A 634 -3.67 14.32 7.61
CA GLN A 634 -4.96 14.99 7.71
C GLN A 634 -5.87 14.54 6.56
N THR A 635 -7.06 14.05 6.90
CA THR A 635 -8.04 13.58 5.93
C THR A 635 -9.44 13.97 6.36
N GLU A 636 -10.23 14.41 5.39
CA GLU A 636 -11.60 14.82 5.58
C GLU A 636 -12.48 13.73 5.00
N ILE A 637 -13.62 13.46 5.63
CA ILE A 637 -14.46 12.35 5.24
C ILE A 637 -15.77 12.90 4.69
N LEU A 638 -16.00 12.71 3.38
CA LEU A 638 -17.25 13.05 2.72
C LEU A 638 -18.20 11.83 2.77
N SER A 639 -19.38 12.01 3.37
CA SER A 639 -20.34 10.93 3.60
C SER A 639 -21.75 11.27 3.12
N TYR A 640 -22.51 10.22 2.82
CA TYR A 640 -23.91 10.29 2.38
C TYR A 640 -24.67 9.01 2.76
N PRO A 641 -25.45 8.98 3.86
CA PRO A 641 -25.54 9.98 4.92
C PRO A 641 -24.31 9.99 5.87
N LEU A 642 -24.25 11.01 6.72
CA LEU A 642 -23.49 11.02 7.98
C LEU A 642 -24.49 11.10 9.14
N MET A 643 -24.41 10.20 10.11
CA MET A 643 -25.15 10.26 11.36
C MET A 643 -24.20 10.00 12.52
N GLU A 644 -24.24 10.84 13.55
CA GLU A 644 -23.32 10.83 14.69
C GLU A 644 -24.09 10.84 16.01
N GLY A 645 -23.51 10.25 17.04
CA GLY A 645 -24.06 10.16 18.39
C GLY A 645 -24.56 8.75 18.72
N PRO A 646 -24.95 8.48 19.99
CA PRO A 646 -25.50 7.20 20.37
C PRO A 646 -26.91 7.04 19.79
N LEU A 647 -27.01 6.37 18.65
CA LEU A 647 -28.23 6.05 17.94
C LEU A 647 -28.70 4.66 18.35
N ARG A 648 -29.94 4.57 18.83
CA ARG A 648 -30.57 3.30 19.21
C ARG A 648 -31.32 2.73 18.01
N TYR A 649 -31.05 1.46 17.71
CA TYR A 649 -31.80 0.68 16.74
C TYR A 649 -32.31 -0.61 17.39
N GLU A 650 -33.54 -1.00 17.07
CA GLU A 650 -34.12 -2.27 17.48
C GLU A 650 -33.65 -3.42 16.57
N ALA A 651 -33.91 -4.67 16.99
CA ALA A 651 -33.60 -5.85 16.20
C ALA A 651 -34.24 -5.79 14.80
N GLY A 652 -33.47 -6.10 13.75
CA GLY A 652 -33.93 -6.05 12.36
C GLY A 652 -34.19 -4.64 11.81
N GLU A 653 -33.94 -3.58 12.56
CA GLU A 653 -34.12 -2.21 12.05
C GLU A 653 -33.02 -1.86 11.03
N THR A 654 -33.40 -1.13 9.98
CA THR A 654 -32.44 -0.64 8.97
C THR A 654 -31.61 0.49 9.57
N ILE A 655 -30.29 0.31 9.58
CA ILE A 655 -29.29 1.25 10.10
C ILE A 655 -28.84 2.22 8.99
N LEU A 656 -28.54 1.67 7.81
CA LEU A 656 -28.05 2.41 6.65
C LEU A 656 -28.75 1.89 5.40
N ASP A 657 -29.25 2.77 4.55
CA ASP A 657 -29.71 2.43 3.21
C ASP A 657 -29.41 3.62 2.30
N SER A 658 -28.39 3.48 1.45
CA SER A 658 -27.88 4.61 0.67
C SER A 658 -27.30 4.16 -0.66
N GLY A 659 -27.44 5.02 -1.67
CA GLY A 659 -26.83 4.84 -2.97
C GLY A 659 -26.15 6.13 -3.42
N TRP A 660 -25.02 5.99 -4.09
CA TRP A 660 -24.22 7.10 -4.58
C TRP A 660 -23.50 6.73 -5.87
N THR A 661 -23.08 7.73 -6.63
CA THR A 661 -22.15 7.58 -7.74
C THR A 661 -21.01 8.58 -7.64
N LEU A 662 -19.83 8.16 -8.09
CA LEU A 662 -18.63 8.97 -8.15
C LEU A 662 -18.07 8.94 -9.57
N ILE A 663 -17.76 10.12 -10.10
CA ILE A 663 -17.18 10.32 -11.44
C ILE A 663 -15.78 10.92 -11.36
N SER A 664 -14.85 10.29 -12.06
CA SER A 664 -13.42 10.65 -12.07
C SER A 664 -13.06 11.58 -13.23
N GLY A 665 -12.27 12.62 -12.98
CA GLY A 665 -11.69 13.47 -14.03
C GLY A 665 -12.68 14.40 -14.75
N LYS A 666 -13.86 14.64 -14.18
CA LYS A 666 -14.94 15.46 -14.77
C LYS A 666 -15.10 16.82 -14.11
N SER A 667 -15.71 17.76 -14.84
CA SER A 667 -15.97 19.13 -14.40
C SER A 667 -17.15 19.22 -13.41
N SER A 668 -17.26 20.38 -12.75
CA SER A 668 -18.42 20.70 -11.91
C SER A 668 -19.72 20.79 -12.70
N GLU A 669 -19.68 21.22 -13.97
CA GLU A 669 -20.86 21.26 -14.81
C GLU A 669 -21.34 19.87 -15.21
N GLU A 670 -20.42 18.96 -15.56
CA GLU A 670 -20.77 17.56 -15.84
C GLU A 670 -21.32 16.85 -14.60
N THR A 671 -20.71 17.07 -13.43
CA THR A 671 -21.20 16.52 -12.15
C THR A 671 -22.61 17.03 -11.83
N ARG A 672 -22.83 18.34 -12.01
CA ARG A 672 -24.14 18.97 -11.81
C ARG A 672 -25.18 18.40 -12.78
N LYS A 673 -24.85 18.27 -14.06
CA LYS A 673 -25.76 17.69 -15.07
C LYS A 673 -26.19 16.27 -14.70
N LEU A 674 -25.25 15.44 -14.21
CA LEU A 674 -25.56 14.10 -13.73
C LEU A 674 -26.56 14.12 -12.56
N ALA A 675 -26.39 15.07 -11.63
CA ALA A 675 -27.25 15.23 -10.46
C ALA A 675 -28.64 15.81 -10.77
N GLU A 676 -28.73 16.86 -11.59
CA GLU A 676 -29.96 17.66 -11.77
C GLU A 676 -30.92 17.08 -12.82
N ASN A 677 -30.43 16.38 -13.84
CA ASN A 677 -31.25 15.96 -14.98
C ASN A 677 -31.86 14.55 -14.83
N ARG A 678 -31.98 14.01 -13.60
CA ARG A 678 -32.40 12.61 -13.34
C ARG A 678 -31.56 11.57 -14.09
N LEU A 679 -30.32 11.93 -14.43
CA LEU A 679 -29.39 11.06 -15.15
C LEU A 679 -28.74 10.03 -14.22
N ALA A 680 -28.90 10.18 -12.91
CA ALA A 680 -28.61 9.14 -11.94
C ALA A 680 -29.70 9.15 -10.85
N GLN A 681 -30.40 8.03 -10.65
CA GLN A 681 -31.49 7.95 -9.66
C GLN A 681 -31.75 6.51 -9.20
N ALA A 682 -32.31 6.38 -8.00
CA ALA A 682 -32.92 5.13 -7.56
C ALA A 682 -34.13 4.79 -8.43
N VAL A 683 -34.34 3.50 -8.65
CA VAL A 683 -35.51 2.96 -9.33
C VAL A 683 -36.33 2.16 -8.33
N GLU A 684 -37.63 2.39 -8.32
CA GLU A 684 -38.55 1.61 -7.50
C GLU A 684 -38.50 0.13 -7.93
N CYS A 685 -38.20 -0.75 -6.98
CA CYS A 685 -38.09 -2.17 -7.22
C CYS A 685 -39.27 -2.88 -6.55
N PRO A 686 -40.01 -3.75 -7.25
CA PRO A 686 -41.11 -4.50 -6.65
C PRO A 686 -40.63 -5.56 -5.64
N ILE A 687 -39.33 -5.86 -5.62
CA ILE A 687 -38.71 -6.77 -4.64
C ILE A 687 -38.14 -5.90 -3.50
N PRO A 688 -38.71 -5.96 -2.27
CA PRO A 688 -38.39 -5.00 -1.20
C PRO A 688 -36.91 -4.95 -0.79
N ASP A 689 -36.22 -6.09 -0.81
CA ASP A 689 -34.82 -6.19 -0.36
C ASP A 689 -33.82 -5.95 -1.50
N TRP A 690 -34.29 -5.59 -2.70
CA TRP A 690 -33.43 -5.26 -3.82
C TRP A 690 -33.25 -3.75 -3.90
N ARG A 691 -32.06 -3.34 -4.33
CA ARG A 691 -31.78 -1.95 -4.66
C ARG A 691 -31.42 -1.87 -6.13
N VAL A 692 -32.08 -0.96 -6.84
CA VAL A 692 -31.86 -0.74 -8.27
C VAL A 692 -31.61 0.74 -8.48
N VAL A 693 -30.55 1.05 -9.23
CA VAL A 693 -30.21 2.41 -9.63
C VAL A 693 -29.99 2.46 -11.13
N ARG A 694 -30.39 3.59 -11.72
CA ARG A 694 -30.21 3.91 -13.13
C ARG A 694 -29.20 5.05 -13.26
N ILE A 695 -28.18 4.88 -14.10
CA ILE A 695 -27.09 5.87 -14.28
C ILE A 695 -26.79 6.04 -15.77
N LEU A 696 -26.75 7.28 -16.26
CA LEU A 696 -26.18 7.62 -17.56
C LEU A 696 -24.65 7.72 -17.41
N GLY A 697 -23.92 6.80 -18.06
CA GLY A 697 -22.48 6.86 -18.10
C GLY A 697 -21.95 7.96 -19.00
N GLN A 698 -20.65 8.21 -18.90
CA GLN A 698 -19.96 9.24 -19.67
C GLN A 698 -19.79 8.90 -21.16
N ASN A 699 -20.10 7.66 -21.54
CA ASN A 699 -20.21 7.21 -22.92
C ASN A 699 -21.64 7.33 -23.50
N ALA A 700 -22.53 8.06 -22.81
CA ALA A 700 -23.93 8.28 -23.18
C ALA A 700 -24.83 7.03 -23.21
N LEU A 701 -24.33 5.88 -22.74
CA LEU A 701 -25.16 4.70 -22.48
C LEU A 701 -25.76 4.78 -21.07
N THR A 702 -26.97 4.24 -20.93
CA THR A 702 -27.63 4.13 -19.62
C THR A 702 -27.35 2.75 -19.04
N TYR A 703 -27.13 2.69 -17.72
CA TYR A 703 -26.85 1.46 -17.00
C TYR A 703 -27.87 1.24 -15.89
N LEU A 704 -28.27 -0.03 -15.68
CA LEU A 704 -29.01 -0.47 -14.51
C LEU A 704 -28.10 -1.30 -13.62
N PHE A 705 -27.88 -0.86 -12.38
CA PHE A 705 -27.16 -1.63 -11.38
C PHE A 705 -28.13 -2.12 -10.31
N MET A 706 -28.15 -3.43 -10.10
CA MET A 706 -29.13 -4.13 -9.28
C MET A 706 -28.40 -5.00 -8.26
N ALA A 707 -28.79 -4.90 -6.99
CA ALA A 707 -28.22 -5.70 -5.91
C ALA A 707 -29.32 -6.35 -5.06
N ASN A 708 -29.14 -7.62 -4.73
CA ASN A 708 -30.01 -8.35 -3.81
C ASN A 708 -29.40 -8.32 -2.40
N PHE A 709 -30.00 -7.51 -1.51
CA PHE A 709 -29.64 -7.45 -0.10
C PHE A 709 -30.53 -8.34 0.79
N GLY A 710 -31.49 -9.04 0.20
CA GLY A 710 -32.36 -9.97 0.91
C GLY A 710 -31.69 -11.29 1.27
N SER A 711 -32.40 -12.09 2.07
CA SER A 711 -31.97 -13.45 2.44
C SER A 711 -32.37 -14.52 1.42
N GLY A 712 -33.31 -14.21 0.51
CA GLY A 712 -33.82 -15.11 -0.51
C GLY A 712 -33.29 -14.81 -1.90
N ALA A 713 -33.23 -15.84 -2.75
CA ALA A 713 -33.08 -15.64 -4.19
C ALA A 713 -34.37 -15.04 -4.77
N GLY A 714 -34.25 -14.26 -5.85
CA GLY A 714 -35.40 -13.68 -6.53
C GLY A 714 -35.15 -13.50 -8.02
N THR A 715 -36.24 -13.34 -8.77
CA THR A 715 -36.22 -13.02 -10.20
C THR A 715 -37.05 -11.78 -10.44
N LEU A 716 -36.50 -10.84 -11.21
CA LEU A 716 -37.15 -9.60 -11.58
C LEU A 716 -37.33 -9.52 -13.09
N SER A 717 -38.58 -9.42 -13.54
CA SER A 717 -38.88 -9.06 -14.93
C SER A 717 -38.54 -7.59 -15.16
N LEU A 718 -37.73 -7.33 -16.20
CA LEU A 718 -37.28 -5.99 -16.58
C LEU A 718 -38.39 -5.15 -17.22
N GLU A 719 -39.49 -5.76 -17.67
CA GLU A 719 -40.68 -5.03 -18.16
C GLU A 719 -41.27 -4.10 -17.10
N ASN A 720 -41.05 -4.40 -15.81
CA ASN A 720 -41.49 -3.55 -14.70
C ASN A 720 -40.60 -2.33 -14.44
N ILE A 721 -39.41 -2.28 -15.06
CA ILE A 721 -38.37 -1.29 -14.80
C ILE A 721 -38.02 -0.48 -16.04
N LEU A 722 -38.01 -1.11 -17.20
CA LEU A 722 -37.66 -0.49 -18.47
C LEU A 722 -38.81 0.36 -19.01
N SER A 723 -38.47 1.46 -19.66
CA SER A 723 -39.44 2.25 -20.42
C SER A 723 -39.82 1.51 -21.71
N PRO A 724 -41.01 1.74 -22.29
CA PRO A 724 -41.39 1.13 -23.56
C PRO A 724 -40.36 1.39 -24.66
N GLY A 725 -39.88 0.31 -25.30
CA GLY A 725 -38.90 0.36 -26.39
C GLY A 725 -37.43 0.25 -25.95
N GLU A 726 -37.15 0.32 -24.65
CA GLU A 726 -35.80 0.06 -24.12
C GLU A 726 -35.49 -1.44 -24.11
N ASN A 727 -34.24 -1.79 -24.41
CA ASN A 727 -33.75 -3.16 -24.27
C ASN A 727 -32.56 -3.19 -23.30
N ALA A 728 -32.39 -4.31 -22.59
CA ALA A 728 -31.28 -4.50 -21.67
C ALA A 728 -30.34 -5.60 -22.14
N GLU A 729 -29.04 -5.36 -21.94
CA GLU A 729 -27.95 -6.28 -22.22
C GLU A 729 -27.11 -6.49 -20.96
N ASP A 730 -26.84 -7.74 -20.60
CA ASP A 730 -26.01 -8.04 -19.44
C ASP A 730 -24.53 -7.84 -19.80
N LEU A 731 -23.83 -6.93 -19.10
CA LEU A 731 -22.45 -6.58 -19.43
C LEU A 731 -21.46 -7.74 -19.25
N LYS A 732 -21.78 -8.73 -18.41
CA LYS A 732 -20.92 -9.90 -18.21
C LYS A 732 -21.04 -10.88 -19.38
N THR A 733 -22.25 -11.09 -19.88
CA THR A 733 -22.52 -12.10 -20.90
C THR A 733 -22.60 -11.54 -22.32
N GLU A 734 -22.78 -10.22 -22.46
CA GLU A 734 -23.05 -9.50 -23.71
C GLU A 734 -24.30 -10.03 -24.44
N LEU A 735 -25.27 -10.53 -23.68
CA LEU A 735 -26.52 -11.08 -24.20
C LEU A 735 -27.72 -10.21 -23.80
N PRO A 736 -28.75 -10.10 -24.65
CA PRO A 736 -30.02 -9.48 -24.27
C PRO A 736 -30.68 -10.21 -23.11
N VAL A 737 -31.26 -9.46 -22.18
CA VAL A 737 -31.93 -10.00 -20.99
C VAL A 737 -33.28 -9.35 -20.81
N THR A 738 -34.30 -10.16 -20.49
CA THR A 738 -35.66 -9.71 -20.13
C THR A 738 -35.98 -9.94 -18.66
N GLU A 739 -35.23 -10.81 -17.99
CA GLU A 739 -35.40 -11.17 -16.58
C GLU A 739 -34.05 -11.34 -15.89
N VAL A 740 -33.93 -10.83 -14.66
CA VAL A 740 -32.69 -10.93 -13.87
C VAL A 740 -32.94 -11.77 -12.63
N ALA A 741 -32.17 -12.86 -12.48
CA ALA A 741 -32.16 -13.67 -11.28
C ALA A 741 -30.93 -13.33 -10.41
N LEU A 742 -31.16 -13.02 -9.13
CA LEU A 742 -30.08 -12.76 -8.16
C LEU A 742 -30.20 -13.66 -6.94
N LEU A 743 -29.07 -14.25 -6.56
CA LEU A 743 -28.88 -14.89 -5.25
C LEU A 743 -28.64 -13.82 -4.16
N PRO A 744 -28.81 -14.14 -2.87
CA PRO A 744 -28.45 -13.25 -1.78
C PRO A 744 -27.01 -12.74 -1.89
N SER A 745 -26.80 -11.44 -1.64
CA SER A 745 -25.49 -10.77 -1.72
C SER A 745 -24.83 -10.86 -3.11
N THR A 746 -25.63 -10.90 -4.17
CA THR A 746 -25.14 -10.79 -5.55
C THR A 746 -25.71 -9.55 -6.23
N ALA A 747 -25.03 -9.12 -7.29
CA ALA A 747 -25.45 -7.98 -8.10
C ALA A 747 -25.33 -8.30 -9.60
N ARG A 748 -26.00 -7.48 -10.41
CA ARG A 748 -25.92 -7.49 -11.87
C ARG A 748 -25.87 -6.06 -12.39
N LEU A 749 -25.17 -5.89 -13.50
CA LEU A 749 -25.03 -4.62 -14.20
C LEU A 749 -25.43 -4.80 -15.67
N LEU A 750 -26.38 -4.00 -16.11
CA LEU A 750 -26.93 -4.05 -17.47
C LEU A 750 -26.67 -2.74 -18.19
N ALA A 751 -26.43 -2.80 -19.50
CA ALA A 751 -26.51 -1.66 -20.41
C ALA A 751 -27.91 -1.58 -21.04
N ILE A 752 -28.46 -0.37 -21.14
CA ILE A 752 -29.79 -0.09 -21.67
C ILE A 752 -29.67 0.69 -22.97
N HIS A 753 -30.34 0.18 -24.00
CA HIS A 753 -30.34 0.68 -25.38
C HIS A 753 -31.72 1.18 -25.81
#